data_AF-A0A7C3DKV0-F1
#
_entry.id   AF-A0A7C3DKV0-F1
#
_cell.length_a   1.000
_cell.length_b   1.000
_cell.length_c   1.000
_cell.angle_alpha   90.00
_cell.angle_beta   90.00
_cell.angle_gamma   90.00
#
_symmetry.space_group_name_H-M   'P 1'
#
loop_
_entity.id
_entity.type
_entity.pdbx_description
1 polymer ?
#
loop_
_entity_poly.entity_id
_entity_poly.type
_entity_poly.pdbx_seq_one_letter_code
_entity_poly.pdbx_strand_id
1 'polypeptide(L)'
;MRVKVTDPNSQAMREFLRAGPDVAGYDPRSHTLVVFARARDLQKLKDLGLGYEVEIENLAAVERQMRTSGYFDHFHDYARCKQELEWAETNYPELAKVYDIGDGWEKTQGLADRDILAIKISDNVEQEENEPEVLILSNHHAREIITPEIAVYMIHYLLENYGKDPYVTYLVDHRQIWIIPTMNPDGLDYVFYHDRWWRKNRRDNGDGSFGVDLNRNYAYKWGYNDVGSSPDPSSNIYRGTGPFSEPETQAIRSLCDSHHFRIILSYHSYSQLYLYPWGYVAKNTPDNYVFVALADSMAHYNGYLPGNVASGAIYLTNGDSDDWFYGEQTEKNKIFGLTVEVGTSFHPDTTQIMPQILENLWPNLYAIWAVGEEPIVSVLHVPNTENANGPYRVRARIQPAITLTDSCVLDPERFFLHYSFDGATWDSVQMAATDSVDVYAASVPGRGSMGPVYFYVTAWSVDGRCGAWPRPAPAAVDSFLVTEDLVAPTISHNPLPDQSVYSGAYKVVARLYDDSGIDSAWVEYWLDGPVFAVPLVREGDTFVGTIRLNPPVAGETVHYRIYARDASAHQNLAVAPRDGAYEFRILDYRIFDLESDSLLQPVSGTDWEWGVPTSGPRVAHSGSRVWATKLDGKYSNNADDRLNTPPIDLRAA
;
A
#
# COMPACT_ATOMS: atom_id res chain seq x y z
N MET A 1 0.71 25.16 27.09
CA MET A 1 1.22 25.63 25.78
C MET A 1 1.22 24.45 24.81
N ARG A 2 1.04 24.68 23.51
CA ARG A 2 1.39 23.70 22.48
C ARG A 2 2.78 24.02 21.97
N VAL A 3 3.67 23.03 21.98
CA VAL A 3 5.10 23.22 21.75
C VAL A 3 5.60 22.17 20.78
N LYS A 4 6.35 22.63 19.78
CA LYS A 4 7.03 21.83 18.78
C LYS A 4 8.50 21.66 19.21
N VAL A 5 8.97 20.43 19.36
CA VAL A 5 10.33 20.11 19.84
C VAL A 5 11.14 19.48 18.70
N THR A 6 12.34 20.01 18.46
CA THR A 6 13.25 19.55 17.40
C THR A 6 14.31 18.59 17.97
N ASP A 7 14.72 17.59 17.18
CA ASP A 7 15.64 16.48 17.52
C ASP A 7 15.10 15.37 18.47
N PRO A 8 14.04 14.65 18.06
CA PRO A 8 13.37 13.62 18.86
C PRO A 8 14.13 12.29 18.97
N ASN A 9 15.23 12.11 18.24
CA ASN A 9 15.96 10.84 18.24
C ASN A 9 17.24 10.87 19.11
N SER A 10 17.50 12.00 19.77
CA SER A 10 18.60 12.16 20.72
C SER A 10 18.36 11.38 22.03
N GLN A 11 19.45 11.09 22.74
CA GLN A 11 19.35 10.57 24.13
C GLN A 11 18.56 11.55 25.02
N ALA A 12 18.72 12.86 24.80
CA ALA A 12 17.98 13.90 25.50
C ALA A 12 16.47 13.78 25.28
N MET A 13 16.00 13.50 24.06
CA MET A 13 14.57 13.26 23.83
C MET A 13 14.06 12.03 24.60
N ARG A 14 14.83 10.94 24.63
CA ARG A 14 14.45 9.76 25.43
C ARG A 14 14.32 10.10 26.92
N GLU A 15 15.17 10.97 27.44
CA GLU A 15 15.08 11.47 28.82
C GLU A 15 13.88 12.43 29.01
N PHE A 16 13.51 13.21 28.00
CA PHE A 16 12.31 14.03 28.02
C PHE A 16 11.04 13.16 28.03
N LEU A 17 10.95 12.14 27.16
CA LEU A 17 9.82 11.21 27.11
C LEU A 17 9.66 10.41 28.42
N ARG A 18 10.76 10.08 29.11
CA ARG A 18 10.73 9.48 30.46
C ARG A 18 10.09 10.38 31.52
N ALA A 19 10.12 11.69 31.32
CA ALA A 19 9.44 12.62 32.22
C ALA A 19 7.91 12.62 32.03
N GLY A 20 7.40 11.82 31.08
CA GLY A 20 5.97 11.65 30.80
C GLY A 20 5.26 12.92 30.33
N PRO A 21 5.81 13.65 29.34
CA PRO A 21 5.12 14.80 28.76
C PRO A 21 3.84 14.34 28.06
N ASP A 22 2.90 15.26 27.91
CA ASP A 22 1.72 15.01 27.10
C ASP A 22 2.07 15.14 25.62
N VAL A 23 2.33 14.02 24.96
CA VAL A 23 2.64 14.00 23.53
C VAL A 23 1.37 14.23 22.72
N ALA A 24 1.41 15.26 21.89
CA ALA A 24 0.32 15.65 21.01
C ALA A 24 0.40 14.97 19.63
N GLY A 25 1.61 14.75 19.11
CA GLY A 25 1.81 14.09 17.82
C GLY A 25 3.28 14.01 17.47
N TYR A 26 3.61 13.22 16.46
CA TYR A 26 4.98 13.06 15.98
C TYR A 26 4.99 13.06 14.46
N ASP A 27 5.80 13.95 13.88
CA ASP A 27 6.04 13.99 12.44
C ASP A 27 7.34 13.24 12.13
N PRO A 28 7.28 12.03 11.56
CA PRO A 28 8.45 11.24 11.20
C PRO A 28 9.27 11.85 10.05
N ARG A 29 8.68 12.69 9.20
CA ARG A 29 9.38 13.29 8.05
C ARG A 29 10.28 14.43 8.47
N SER A 30 9.81 15.26 9.39
CA SER A 30 10.59 16.37 9.94
C SER A 30 11.34 15.99 11.22
N HIS A 31 11.14 14.77 11.74
CA HIS A 31 11.56 14.35 13.07
C HIS A 31 11.20 15.44 14.09
N THR A 32 9.90 15.67 14.27
CA THR A 32 9.42 16.67 15.22
C THR A 32 8.41 16.05 16.17
N LEU A 33 8.59 16.29 17.46
CA LEU A 33 7.61 15.93 18.49
C LEU A 33 6.78 17.16 18.88
N VAL A 34 5.46 17.07 18.85
CA VAL A 34 4.57 18.11 19.39
C VAL A 34 4.09 17.66 20.75
N VAL A 35 4.11 18.54 21.75
CA VAL A 35 3.67 18.27 23.12
C VAL A 35 2.79 19.39 23.67
N PHE A 36 1.88 19.04 24.58
CA PHE A 36 1.24 20.02 25.45
C PHE A 36 2.08 20.23 26.71
N ALA A 37 2.86 21.31 26.70
CA ALA A 37 3.81 21.64 27.75
C ALA A 37 3.19 22.52 28.85
N ARG A 38 3.47 22.13 30.10
CA ARG A 38 3.39 22.95 31.30
C ARG A 38 4.74 23.63 31.56
N ALA A 39 4.80 24.54 32.53
CA ALA A 39 6.04 25.25 32.87
C ALA A 39 7.21 24.30 33.23
N ARG A 40 6.92 23.19 33.90
CA ARG A 40 7.91 22.15 34.23
C ARG A 40 8.50 21.48 32.98
N ASP A 41 7.68 21.26 31.96
CA ASP A 41 8.11 20.56 30.74
C ASP A 41 9.03 21.47 29.92
N LEU A 42 8.71 22.77 29.86
CA LEU A 42 9.60 23.77 29.24
C LEU A 42 10.94 23.89 29.96
N GLN A 43 10.93 23.83 31.31
CA GLN A 43 12.19 23.83 32.06
C GLN A 43 13.00 22.57 31.75
N LYS A 44 12.34 21.40 31.69
CA LYS A 44 13.00 20.15 31.34
C LYS A 44 13.60 20.17 29.93
N LEU A 45 12.90 20.73 28.95
CA LEU A 45 13.42 20.94 27.59
C LEU A 45 14.70 21.79 27.60
N LYS A 46 14.72 22.89 28.37
CA LYS A 46 15.90 23.74 28.55
C LYS A 46 17.06 22.99 29.22
N ASP A 47 16.78 22.26 30.30
CA ASP A 47 17.78 21.52 31.06
C ASP A 47 18.45 20.43 30.21
N LEU A 48 17.69 19.83 29.30
CA LEU A 48 18.15 18.80 28.36
C LEU A 48 18.80 19.38 27.09
N GLY A 49 18.80 20.71 26.92
CA GLY A 49 19.33 21.38 25.73
C GLY A 49 18.52 21.14 24.46
N LEU A 50 17.25 20.75 24.58
CA LEU A 50 16.36 20.50 23.44
C LEU A 50 15.78 21.81 22.90
N GLY A 51 15.93 22.02 21.59
CA GLY A 51 15.33 23.15 20.89
C GLY A 51 13.81 23.01 20.81
N TYR A 52 13.08 24.10 21.03
CA TYR A 52 11.62 24.09 20.92
C TYR A 52 11.05 25.42 20.43
N GLU A 53 9.87 25.34 19.81
CA GLU A 53 9.06 26.45 19.33
C GLU A 53 7.68 26.39 19.99
N VAL A 54 7.20 27.51 20.52
CA VAL A 54 5.85 27.60 21.11
C VAL A 54 4.87 27.95 19.99
N GLU A 55 4.01 27.01 19.62
CA GLU A 55 2.99 27.20 18.58
C GLU A 55 1.72 27.86 19.14
N ILE A 56 1.34 27.51 20.38
CA ILE A 56 0.20 28.12 21.09
C ILE A 56 0.60 28.43 22.52
N GLU A 57 0.62 29.72 22.84
CA GLU A 57 0.98 30.20 24.17
C GLU A 57 -0.11 29.90 25.21
N ASN A 58 -1.39 30.13 24.87
CA ASN A 58 -2.50 30.01 25.82
C ASN A 58 -3.64 29.13 25.29
N LEU A 59 -3.56 27.83 25.57
CA LEU A 59 -4.59 26.85 25.21
C LEU A 59 -5.96 27.16 25.84
N ALA A 60 -5.99 27.70 27.07
CA ALA A 60 -7.24 28.06 27.73
C ALA A 60 -7.95 29.24 27.05
N ALA A 61 -7.21 30.14 26.41
CA ALA A 61 -7.80 31.22 25.61
C ALA A 61 -8.45 30.68 24.33
N VAL A 62 -7.75 29.78 23.62
CA VAL A 62 -8.27 29.10 22.42
C VAL A 62 -9.53 28.29 22.76
N GLU A 63 -9.50 27.57 23.87
CA GLU A 63 -10.65 26.79 24.35
C GLU A 63 -11.88 27.67 24.60
N ARG A 64 -11.73 28.78 25.33
CA ARG A 64 -12.85 29.71 25.57
C ARG A 64 -13.43 30.24 24.26
N GLN A 65 -12.59 30.54 23.28
CA GLN A 65 -13.03 31.01 21.97
C GLN A 65 -13.88 29.95 21.26
N MET A 66 -13.40 28.70 21.19
CA MET A 66 -14.13 27.61 20.54
C MET A 66 -15.48 27.30 21.22
N ARG A 67 -15.54 27.36 22.56
CA ARG A 67 -16.80 27.21 23.30
C ARG A 67 -17.79 28.32 22.95
N THR A 68 -17.33 29.57 22.88
CA THR A 68 -18.19 30.73 22.59
C THR A 68 -18.75 30.71 21.17
N SER A 69 -18.04 30.08 20.21
CA SER A 69 -18.46 30.03 18.81
C SER A 69 -19.40 28.86 18.45
N GLY A 70 -19.78 28.01 19.41
CA GLY A 70 -20.55 26.78 19.11
C GLY A 70 -19.76 25.77 18.25
N TYR A 71 -18.43 25.83 18.27
CA TYR A 71 -17.59 24.99 17.39
C TYR A 71 -17.89 23.50 17.56
N PHE A 72 -18.12 23.05 18.80
CA PHE A 72 -18.39 21.65 19.11
C PHE A 72 -19.77 21.16 18.65
N ASP A 73 -20.71 22.05 18.32
CA ASP A 73 -22.07 21.66 17.94
C ASP A 73 -22.14 20.88 16.62
N HIS A 74 -21.03 20.78 15.90
CA HIS A 74 -20.88 20.00 14.65
C HIS A 74 -20.22 18.63 14.86
N PHE A 75 -19.74 18.34 16.07
CA PHE A 75 -19.19 17.05 16.44
C PHE A 75 -20.18 16.31 17.35
N HIS A 76 -20.05 14.99 17.43
CA HIS A 76 -20.84 14.12 18.27
C HIS A 76 -20.19 14.01 19.64
N ASP A 77 -20.90 14.47 20.66
CA ASP A 77 -20.64 14.06 22.03
C ASP A 77 -21.18 12.63 22.26
N TYR A 78 -21.03 12.12 23.48
CA TYR A 78 -21.53 10.79 23.83
C TYR A 78 -23.04 10.63 23.54
N ALA A 79 -23.85 11.63 23.91
CA ALA A 79 -25.30 11.55 23.75
C ALA A 79 -25.72 11.46 22.27
N ARG A 80 -25.04 12.20 21.39
CA ARG A 80 -25.29 12.13 19.94
C ARG A 80 -24.75 10.83 19.35
N CYS A 81 -23.56 10.36 19.73
CA CYS A 81 -23.09 9.03 19.30
C CYS A 81 -24.11 7.94 19.66
N LYS A 82 -24.64 7.94 20.89
CA LYS A 82 -25.70 7.01 21.32
C LYS A 82 -26.95 7.12 20.45
N GLN A 83 -27.39 8.34 20.12
CA GLN A 83 -28.55 8.55 19.25
C GLN A 83 -28.34 7.99 17.83
N GLU A 84 -27.13 8.10 17.26
CA GLU A 84 -26.84 7.52 15.94
C GLU A 84 -26.86 5.98 15.97
N LEU A 85 -26.39 5.37 17.07
CA LEU A 85 -26.49 3.92 17.27
C LEU A 85 -27.95 3.46 17.40
N GLU A 86 -28.74 4.16 18.21
CA GLU A 86 -30.18 3.90 18.39
C GLU A 86 -30.96 4.11 17.08
N TRP A 87 -30.59 5.13 16.30
CA TRP A 87 -31.14 5.37 14.96
C TRP A 87 -30.84 4.20 14.03
N ALA A 88 -29.60 3.69 14.03
CA ALA A 88 -29.18 2.59 13.18
C ALA A 88 -29.98 1.31 13.47
N GLU A 89 -30.05 0.88 14.74
CA GLU A 89 -30.85 -0.30 15.14
C GLU A 89 -32.34 -0.09 14.86
N THR A 90 -32.88 1.12 15.07
CA THR A 90 -34.30 1.39 14.82
C THR A 90 -34.68 1.35 13.33
N ASN A 91 -33.83 1.89 12.45
CA ASN A 91 -34.13 2.02 11.02
C ASN A 91 -33.69 0.81 10.20
N TYR A 92 -32.71 0.05 10.68
CA TYR A 92 -32.17 -1.13 10.01
C TYR A 92 -32.08 -2.34 10.97
N PRO A 93 -33.19 -2.75 11.63
CA PRO A 93 -33.16 -3.77 12.69
C PRO A 93 -32.74 -5.16 12.20
N GLU A 94 -32.88 -5.45 10.92
CA GLU A 94 -32.43 -6.73 10.32
C GLU A 94 -30.90 -6.73 10.06
N LEU A 95 -30.27 -5.56 10.04
CA LEU A 95 -28.85 -5.40 9.71
C LEU A 95 -28.01 -4.89 10.88
N ALA A 96 -28.61 -4.21 11.85
CA ALA A 96 -27.90 -3.44 12.86
C ALA A 96 -28.41 -3.74 14.26
N LYS A 97 -27.49 -4.07 15.18
CA LYS A 97 -27.79 -4.39 16.58
C LYS A 97 -26.84 -3.68 17.53
N VAL A 98 -27.40 -2.96 18.50
CA VAL A 98 -26.61 -2.27 19.53
C VAL A 98 -26.41 -3.18 20.75
N TYR A 99 -25.18 -3.24 21.23
CA TYR A 99 -24.77 -3.96 22.42
C TYR A 99 -24.16 -2.99 23.42
N ASP A 100 -24.64 -3.05 24.66
CA ASP A 100 -23.91 -2.54 25.82
C ASP A 100 -22.81 -3.55 26.16
N ILE A 101 -21.55 -3.17 25.94
CA ILE A 101 -20.40 -4.03 26.17
C ILE A 101 -19.71 -3.75 27.52
N GLY A 102 -20.20 -2.78 28.29
CA GLY A 102 -19.65 -2.40 29.58
C GLY A 102 -19.89 -0.92 29.93
N ASP A 103 -19.41 -0.52 31.09
CA ASP A 103 -19.70 0.80 31.66
C ASP A 103 -18.49 1.74 31.58
N GLY A 104 -18.73 3.04 31.36
CA GLY A 104 -17.76 4.07 31.69
C GLY A 104 -17.48 4.12 33.20
N TRP A 105 -16.30 4.56 33.61
CA TRP A 105 -15.96 4.61 35.03
C TRP A 105 -16.97 5.42 35.86
N GLU A 106 -17.43 6.59 35.39
CA GLU A 106 -18.41 7.41 36.10
C GLU A 106 -19.75 6.68 36.29
N LYS A 107 -20.16 5.81 35.36
CA LYS A 107 -21.34 4.94 35.53
C LYS A 107 -21.13 3.90 36.62
N THR A 108 -19.97 3.25 36.67
CA THR A 108 -19.64 2.30 37.76
C THR A 108 -19.66 2.94 39.15
N GLN A 109 -19.51 4.26 39.23
CA GLN A 109 -19.58 5.04 40.47
C GLN A 109 -20.94 5.71 40.71
N GLY A 110 -21.91 5.56 39.81
CA GLY A 110 -23.21 6.21 39.88
C GLY A 110 -23.16 7.73 39.69
N LEU A 111 -22.16 8.25 38.98
CA LEU A 111 -21.95 9.68 38.72
C LEU A 111 -22.54 10.13 37.37
N ALA A 112 -22.62 9.22 36.39
CA ALA A 112 -23.21 9.44 35.08
C ALA A 112 -23.88 8.17 34.55
N ASP A 113 -24.68 8.26 33.50
CA ASP A 113 -25.32 7.12 32.82
C ASP A 113 -24.69 6.97 31.42
N ARG A 114 -23.45 6.48 31.38
CA ARG A 114 -22.69 6.30 30.15
C ARG A 114 -22.18 4.88 30.00
N ASP A 115 -22.71 4.23 28.99
CA ASP A 115 -22.39 2.88 28.55
C ASP A 115 -21.28 2.95 27.51
N ILE A 116 -20.60 1.84 27.29
CA ILE A 116 -19.75 1.63 26.13
C ILE A 116 -20.59 0.82 25.16
N LEU A 117 -21.01 1.48 24.09
CA LEU A 117 -21.92 0.91 23.11
C LEU A 117 -21.14 0.48 21.87
N ALA A 118 -21.37 -0.76 21.45
CA ALA A 118 -20.93 -1.28 20.17
C ALA A 118 -22.14 -1.53 19.28
N ILE A 119 -21.99 -1.39 17.97
CA ILE A 119 -22.99 -1.83 16.99
C ILE A 119 -22.39 -2.92 16.12
N LYS A 120 -23.14 -4.02 15.97
CA LYS A 120 -22.87 -5.06 14.97
C LYS A 120 -23.68 -4.76 13.73
N ILE A 121 -23.02 -4.81 12.57
CA ILE A 121 -23.63 -4.73 11.24
C ILE A 121 -23.34 -6.03 10.48
N SER A 122 -24.39 -6.74 10.06
CA SER A 122 -24.34 -8.03 9.33
C SER A 122 -25.73 -8.34 8.77
N ASP A 123 -25.84 -9.12 7.69
CA ASP A 123 -27.12 -9.59 7.14
C ASP A 123 -27.91 -10.54 8.08
N ASN A 124 -27.22 -11.18 9.03
CA ASN A 124 -27.81 -12.04 10.07
C ASN A 124 -27.46 -11.53 11.48
N VAL A 125 -27.77 -10.26 11.74
CA VAL A 125 -27.26 -9.52 12.91
C VAL A 125 -27.50 -10.18 14.28
N GLU A 126 -28.58 -10.94 14.43
CA GLU A 126 -28.94 -11.65 15.68
C GLU A 126 -28.16 -12.97 15.89
N GLN A 127 -27.44 -13.45 14.88
CA GLN A 127 -26.72 -14.73 14.92
C GLN A 127 -25.20 -14.51 14.94
N GLU A 128 -24.52 -15.29 15.77
CA GLU A 128 -23.06 -15.40 15.70
C GLU A 128 -22.69 -16.46 14.67
N GLU A 129 -22.34 -16.01 13.48
CA GLU A 129 -22.01 -16.87 12.34
C GLU A 129 -20.49 -17.11 12.25
N ASN A 130 -20.09 -18.14 11.52
CA ASN A 130 -18.68 -18.39 11.25
C ASN A 130 -18.16 -17.47 10.12
N GLU A 131 -18.43 -16.17 10.28
CA GLU A 131 -18.01 -15.12 9.37
C GLU A 131 -16.81 -14.36 9.96
N PRO A 132 -15.91 -13.85 9.09
CA PRO A 132 -14.81 -13.02 9.53
C PRO A 132 -15.28 -11.75 10.25
N GLU A 133 -14.72 -11.52 11.44
CA GLU A 133 -15.06 -10.35 12.26
C GLU A 133 -13.99 -9.27 12.16
N VAL A 134 -14.46 -8.01 12.11
CA VAL A 134 -13.64 -6.80 12.13
C VAL A 134 -14.19 -5.82 13.14
N LEU A 135 -13.32 -5.11 13.86
CA LEU A 135 -13.72 -4.05 14.78
C LEU A 135 -13.12 -2.70 14.34
N ILE A 136 -13.97 -1.69 14.23
CA ILE A 136 -13.56 -0.28 14.15
C ILE A 136 -13.85 0.36 15.50
N LEU A 137 -12.79 0.70 16.22
CA LEU A 137 -12.83 1.22 17.58
C LEU A 137 -12.32 2.66 17.58
N SER A 138 -13.09 3.59 18.13
CA SER A 138 -12.73 5.01 18.18
C SER A 138 -12.62 5.54 19.61
N ASN A 139 -11.87 6.64 19.75
CA ASN A 139 -11.87 7.51 20.92
C ASN A 139 -11.39 6.85 22.21
N HIS A 140 -10.26 6.12 22.18
CA HIS A 140 -9.50 5.81 23.40
C HIS A 140 -9.11 7.08 24.15
N HIS A 141 -8.61 8.09 23.42
CA HIS A 141 -8.29 9.38 24.00
C HIS A 141 -9.39 10.40 23.73
N ALA A 142 -9.89 11.02 24.79
CA ALA A 142 -11.07 11.85 24.77
C ALA A 142 -11.02 13.02 23.76
N ARG A 143 -9.90 13.74 23.68
CA ARG A 143 -9.72 14.93 22.82
C ARG A 143 -9.66 14.65 21.33
N GLU A 144 -9.65 13.39 20.90
CA GLU A 144 -9.50 12.99 19.50
C GLU A 144 -10.89 12.97 18.81
N ILE A 145 -11.60 14.11 18.87
CA ILE A 145 -13.04 14.21 18.58
C ILE A 145 -13.45 13.95 17.12
N ILE A 146 -12.49 13.78 16.22
CA ILE A 146 -12.74 13.40 14.82
C ILE A 146 -12.97 11.89 14.67
N THR A 147 -12.46 11.08 15.60
CA THR A 147 -12.54 9.61 15.49
C THR A 147 -13.97 9.07 15.65
N PRO A 148 -14.84 9.62 16.53
CA PRO A 148 -16.25 9.22 16.56
C PRO A 148 -16.98 9.53 15.26
N GLU A 149 -16.65 10.65 14.59
CA GLU A 149 -17.27 11.04 13.31
C GLU A 149 -17.01 10.02 12.20
N ILE A 150 -15.79 9.48 12.14
CA ILE A 150 -15.41 8.44 11.18
C ILE A 150 -16.20 7.16 11.44
N ALA A 151 -16.32 6.75 12.71
CA ALA A 151 -17.08 5.57 13.10
C ALA A 151 -18.58 5.72 12.79
N VAL A 152 -19.18 6.85 13.17
CA VAL A 152 -20.59 7.16 12.88
C VAL A 152 -20.84 7.17 11.37
N TYR A 153 -20.00 7.85 10.59
CA TYR A 153 -20.17 7.87 9.13
C TYR A 153 -20.08 6.48 8.52
N MET A 154 -19.18 5.62 9.02
CA MET A 154 -19.07 4.24 8.54
C MET A 154 -20.37 3.45 8.75
N ILE A 155 -21.04 3.64 9.90
CA ILE A 155 -22.34 3.03 10.20
C ILE A 155 -23.37 3.45 9.15
N HIS A 156 -23.53 4.76 8.92
CA HIS A 156 -24.44 5.28 7.89
C HIS A 156 -24.10 4.75 6.50
N TYR A 157 -22.82 4.77 6.13
CA TYR A 157 -22.39 4.37 4.80
C TYR A 157 -22.71 2.91 4.51
N LEU A 158 -22.47 2.00 5.47
CA LEU A 158 -22.80 0.58 5.32
C LEU A 158 -24.31 0.37 5.19
N LEU A 159 -25.10 0.94 6.10
CA LEU A 159 -26.54 0.70 6.17
C LEU A 159 -27.30 1.35 5.00
N GLU A 160 -26.95 2.59 4.65
CA GLU A 160 -27.65 3.34 3.60
C GLU A 160 -27.31 2.86 2.20
N ASN A 161 -26.17 2.18 2.00
CA ASN A 161 -25.75 1.63 0.70
C ASN A 161 -25.98 0.11 0.58
N TYR A 162 -26.37 -0.58 1.64
CA TYR A 162 -26.78 -1.99 1.57
C TYR A 162 -27.96 -2.17 0.58
N GLY A 163 -27.85 -3.16 -0.31
CA GLY A 163 -28.79 -3.41 -1.39
C GLY A 163 -28.76 -2.42 -2.56
N LYS A 164 -27.89 -1.39 -2.50
CA LYS A 164 -27.70 -0.38 -3.57
C LYS A 164 -26.31 -0.48 -4.19
N ASP A 165 -25.29 -0.53 -3.34
CA ASP A 165 -23.91 -0.74 -3.74
C ASP A 165 -23.58 -2.24 -3.59
N PRO A 166 -23.25 -2.95 -4.67
CA PRO A 166 -22.94 -4.37 -4.60
C PRO A 166 -21.77 -4.67 -3.67
N TYR A 167 -20.72 -3.84 -3.68
CA TYR A 167 -19.54 -4.06 -2.85
C TYR A 167 -19.87 -3.91 -1.36
N VAL A 168 -20.62 -2.88 -0.97
CA VAL A 168 -21.10 -2.75 0.42
C VAL A 168 -22.01 -3.91 0.82
N THR A 169 -22.93 -4.29 -0.06
CA THR A 169 -23.84 -5.43 0.17
C THR A 169 -23.04 -6.70 0.45
N TYR A 170 -22.03 -6.98 -0.37
CA TYR A 170 -21.14 -8.13 -0.17
C TYR A 170 -20.39 -8.10 1.17
N LEU A 171 -19.93 -6.93 1.62
CA LEU A 171 -19.25 -6.84 2.91
C LEU A 171 -20.21 -7.15 4.06
N VAL A 172 -21.44 -6.64 4.03
CA VAL A 172 -22.45 -6.90 5.08
C VAL A 172 -22.95 -8.35 5.06
N ASP A 173 -23.07 -8.95 3.87
CA ASP A 173 -23.51 -10.36 3.66
C ASP A 173 -22.46 -11.41 4.06
N HIS A 174 -21.20 -11.01 4.31
CA HIS A 174 -20.10 -11.96 4.48
C HIS A 174 -19.16 -11.60 5.64
N ARG A 175 -19.51 -10.60 6.45
CA ARG A 175 -18.69 -10.09 7.56
C ARG A 175 -19.57 -9.75 8.73
N GLN A 176 -19.04 -9.97 9.93
CA GLN A 176 -19.55 -9.29 11.11
C GLN A 176 -18.72 -8.04 11.38
N ILE A 177 -19.35 -6.89 11.20
CA ILE A 177 -18.70 -5.59 11.31
C ILE A 177 -19.09 -4.97 12.64
N TRP A 178 -18.15 -4.86 13.55
CA TRP A 178 -18.35 -4.21 14.84
C TRP A 178 -17.79 -2.80 14.81
N ILE A 179 -18.56 -1.83 15.33
CA ILE A 179 -18.15 -0.43 15.39
C ILE A 179 -18.44 0.14 16.78
N ILE A 180 -17.45 0.78 17.38
CA ILE A 180 -17.54 1.47 18.68
C ILE A 180 -17.18 2.94 18.45
N PRO A 181 -18.16 3.86 18.39
CA PRO A 181 -17.89 5.30 18.21
C PRO A 181 -17.07 5.91 19.33
N THR A 182 -17.24 5.44 20.57
CA THR A 182 -16.39 5.82 21.70
C THR A 182 -16.28 4.70 22.73
N MET A 183 -15.04 4.38 23.11
CA MET A 183 -14.77 3.55 24.31
C MET A 183 -14.42 4.35 25.55
N ASN A 184 -14.36 5.68 25.45
CA ASN A 184 -14.09 6.59 26.55
C ASN A 184 -15.24 7.60 26.70
N PRO A 185 -16.47 7.12 26.99
CA PRO A 185 -17.65 7.97 26.93
C PRO A 185 -17.59 9.11 27.96
N ASP A 186 -17.03 8.87 29.14
CA ASP A 186 -16.85 9.91 30.18
C ASP A 186 -15.83 10.97 29.77
N GLY A 187 -14.72 10.54 29.17
CA GLY A 187 -13.71 11.45 28.65
C GLY A 187 -14.24 12.31 27.51
N LEU A 188 -14.95 11.70 26.55
CA LEU A 188 -15.57 12.42 25.43
C LEU A 188 -16.50 13.53 25.92
N ASP A 189 -17.42 13.20 26.81
CA ASP A 189 -18.34 14.17 27.40
C ASP A 189 -17.58 15.29 28.13
N TYR A 190 -16.54 14.94 28.89
CA TYR A 190 -15.71 15.91 29.58
C TYR A 190 -14.99 16.90 28.64
N VAL A 191 -14.58 16.47 27.45
CA VAL A 191 -14.00 17.35 26.42
C VAL A 191 -15.00 18.38 25.92
N PHE A 192 -16.24 17.95 25.68
CA PHE A 192 -17.30 18.83 25.18
C PHE A 192 -17.73 19.87 26.22
N TYR A 193 -17.72 19.53 27.52
CA TYR A 193 -18.32 20.39 28.54
C TYR A 193 -17.34 21.03 29.54
N HIS A 194 -16.11 20.52 29.66
CA HIS A 194 -15.17 20.95 30.71
C HIS A 194 -13.77 21.31 30.22
N ASP A 195 -12.97 20.35 29.77
CA ASP A 195 -11.57 20.55 29.35
C ASP A 195 -11.35 19.93 27.96
N ARG A 196 -11.22 20.78 26.95
CA ARG A 196 -11.07 20.34 25.56
C ARG A 196 -9.82 19.50 25.32
N TRP A 197 -8.79 19.65 26.14
CA TRP A 197 -7.50 19.00 25.93
C TRP A 197 -7.35 17.73 26.77
N TRP A 198 -8.43 17.30 27.44
CA TRP A 198 -8.46 16.08 28.23
C TRP A 198 -8.19 14.84 27.38
N ARG A 199 -7.32 13.95 27.86
CA ARG A 199 -6.87 12.76 27.14
C ARG A 199 -7.43 11.46 27.72
N LYS A 200 -7.35 11.33 29.04
CA LYS A 200 -7.60 10.09 29.79
C LYS A 200 -9.10 9.77 29.93
N ASN A 201 -9.46 8.68 30.61
CA ASN A 201 -10.81 8.53 31.16
C ASN A 201 -11.04 9.48 32.36
N ARG A 202 -12.11 9.28 33.13
CA ARG A 202 -12.51 10.16 34.24
C ARG A 202 -12.40 9.55 35.64
N ARG A 203 -11.66 8.45 35.79
CA ARG A 203 -11.42 7.80 37.09
C ARG A 203 -10.89 8.76 38.16
N ASP A 204 -11.53 8.83 39.32
CA ASP A 204 -10.94 9.48 40.50
C ASP A 204 -9.87 8.56 41.11
N ASN A 205 -8.62 9.05 41.18
CA ASN A 205 -7.51 8.28 41.74
C ASN A 205 -7.41 8.38 43.28
N GLY A 206 -8.24 9.21 43.92
CA GLY A 206 -8.27 9.38 45.38
C GLY A 206 -7.18 10.31 45.94
N ASP A 207 -6.32 10.87 45.09
CA ASP A 207 -5.24 11.79 45.44
C ASP A 207 -5.42 13.20 44.83
N GLY A 208 -6.60 13.47 44.27
CA GLY A 208 -6.93 14.71 43.56
C GLY A 208 -6.52 14.71 42.08
N SER A 209 -5.83 13.68 41.59
CA SER A 209 -5.65 13.45 40.17
C SER A 209 -6.81 12.63 39.60
N PHE A 210 -7.04 12.79 38.29
CA PHE A 210 -8.10 12.06 37.58
C PHE A 210 -7.56 11.38 36.32
N GLY A 211 -8.17 10.27 35.99
CA GLY A 211 -8.06 9.53 34.75
C GLY A 211 -6.85 8.59 34.67
N VAL A 212 -7.00 7.58 33.83
CA VAL A 212 -6.00 6.65 33.33
C VAL A 212 -5.96 6.76 31.81
N ASP A 213 -4.76 6.69 31.22
CA ASP A 213 -4.61 6.60 29.77
C ASP A 213 -5.01 5.18 29.33
N LEU A 214 -6.18 5.06 28.70
CA LEU A 214 -6.74 3.76 28.31
C LEU A 214 -5.81 3.02 27.35
N ASN A 215 -5.09 3.73 26.47
CA ASN A 215 -4.12 3.13 25.57
C ASN A 215 -2.74 2.92 26.22
N ARG A 216 -2.66 2.90 27.56
CA ARG A 216 -1.52 2.42 28.37
C ARG A 216 -1.94 1.38 29.40
N ASN A 217 -3.19 0.94 29.38
CA ASN A 217 -3.79 0.08 30.40
C ASN A 217 -3.99 -1.37 29.94
N TYR A 218 -3.57 -1.77 28.73
CA TYR A 218 -3.67 -3.15 28.26
C TYR A 218 -2.55 -4.04 28.84
N ALA A 219 -2.80 -5.34 28.99
CA ALA A 219 -1.90 -6.25 29.72
C ALA A 219 -0.57 -6.57 29.03
N TYR A 220 -0.48 -6.48 27.71
CA TYR A 220 0.73 -6.91 27.01
C TYR A 220 1.86 -5.90 27.24
N LYS A 221 2.91 -6.36 27.92
CA LYS A 221 4.06 -5.53 28.31
C LYS A 221 3.65 -4.27 29.09
N TRP A 222 2.56 -4.36 29.85
CA TRP A 222 2.12 -3.30 30.74
C TRP A 222 3.20 -2.91 31.74
N GLY A 223 3.50 -1.62 31.84
CA GLY A 223 4.51 -1.12 32.78
C GLY A 223 5.90 -1.73 32.56
N TYR A 224 6.22 -2.14 31.33
CA TYR A 224 7.50 -2.77 30.97
C TYR A 224 8.71 -1.94 31.43
N ASN A 225 8.57 -0.61 31.36
CA ASN A 225 9.44 0.38 31.97
C ASN A 225 8.71 1.74 32.04
N ASP A 226 9.41 2.78 32.50
CA ASP A 226 8.88 4.15 32.58
C ASP A 226 9.19 5.00 31.32
N VAL A 227 9.20 4.36 30.15
CA VAL A 227 9.30 5.01 28.83
C VAL A 227 8.02 4.72 28.06
N GLY A 228 7.33 5.76 27.59
CA GLY A 228 6.11 5.60 26.82
C GLY A 228 4.84 5.44 27.66
N SER A 229 4.96 5.17 28.96
CA SER A 229 3.87 5.21 29.95
C SER A 229 4.42 5.68 31.30
N SER A 230 3.56 6.09 32.23
CA SER A 230 3.99 6.61 33.55
C SER A 230 3.23 5.94 34.71
N PRO A 231 3.89 5.69 35.87
CA PRO A 231 3.22 5.29 37.10
C PRO A 231 2.67 6.49 37.91
N ASP A 232 2.95 7.73 37.50
CA ASP A 232 2.45 8.95 38.17
C ASP A 232 0.99 9.25 37.76
N PRO A 233 0.02 9.24 38.69
CA PRO A 233 -1.39 9.54 38.41
C PRO A 233 -1.64 10.92 37.77
N SER A 234 -0.74 11.88 37.99
CA SER A 234 -0.80 13.23 37.41
C SER A 234 -0.28 13.31 35.97
N SER A 235 0.26 12.22 35.42
CA SER A 235 0.70 12.14 34.03
C SER A 235 -0.47 11.92 33.08
N ASN A 236 -0.36 12.47 31.86
CA ASN A 236 -1.33 12.24 30.79
C ASN A 236 -1.18 10.85 30.14
N ILE A 237 -0.07 10.15 30.41
CA ILE A 237 0.20 8.76 30.01
C ILE A 237 0.22 7.83 31.23
N TYR A 238 -0.56 8.15 32.28
CA TYR A 238 -0.67 7.31 33.47
C TYR A 238 -1.27 5.95 33.12
N ARG A 239 -0.53 4.88 33.42
CA ARG A 239 -0.86 3.50 33.00
C ARG A 239 -1.90 2.78 33.86
N GLY A 240 -2.39 3.41 34.93
CA GLY A 240 -3.32 2.81 35.89
C GLY A 240 -2.61 2.04 37.01
N THR A 241 -3.39 1.45 37.91
CA THR A 241 -2.87 0.69 39.08
C THR A 241 -2.46 -0.73 38.72
N GLY A 242 -2.89 -1.22 37.57
CA GLY A 242 -2.59 -2.53 37.02
C GLY A 242 -3.08 -2.60 35.58
N PRO A 243 -2.71 -3.66 34.83
CA PRO A 243 -3.31 -3.89 33.52
C PRO A 243 -4.80 -4.15 33.67
N PHE A 244 -5.60 -3.61 32.75
CA PHE A 244 -7.05 -3.64 32.76
C PHE A 244 -7.65 -3.14 34.07
N SER A 245 -7.05 -2.13 34.70
CA SER A 245 -7.64 -1.50 35.91
C SER A 245 -8.91 -0.72 35.61
N GLU A 246 -9.09 -0.31 34.36
CA GLU A 246 -10.19 0.54 33.93
C GLU A 246 -11.35 -0.28 33.36
N PRO A 247 -12.60 -0.03 33.76
CA PRO A 247 -13.76 -0.76 33.24
C PRO A 247 -13.88 -0.65 31.72
N GLU A 248 -13.43 0.47 31.13
CA GLU A 248 -13.45 0.69 29.70
C GLU A 248 -12.54 -0.29 28.95
N THR A 249 -11.33 -0.52 29.44
CA THR A 249 -10.42 -1.52 28.83
C THR A 249 -10.84 -2.96 29.15
N GLN A 250 -11.52 -3.19 30.27
CA GLN A 250 -12.11 -4.50 30.59
C GLN A 250 -13.26 -4.85 29.62
N ALA A 251 -14.05 -3.86 29.19
CA ALA A 251 -15.08 -4.04 28.19
C ALA A 251 -14.49 -4.48 26.84
N ILE A 252 -13.45 -3.79 26.36
CA ILE A 252 -12.75 -4.17 25.10
C ILE A 252 -12.10 -5.56 25.22
N ARG A 253 -11.51 -5.87 26.38
CA ARG A 253 -10.98 -7.21 26.65
C ARG A 253 -12.07 -8.26 26.52
N SER A 254 -13.19 -8.08 27.22
CA SER A 254 -14.30 -9.04 27.25
C SER A 254 -14.91 -9.25 25.87
N LEU A 255 -14.99 -8.18 25.07
CA LEU A 255 -15.43 -8.26 23.68
C LEU A 255 -14.45 -9.10 22.84
N CYS A 256 -13.15 -8.84 22.92
CA CYS A 256 -12.14 -9.63 22.20
C CYS A 256 -12.03 -11.09 22.68
N ASP A 257 -12.37 -11.37 23.93
CA ASP A 257 -12.40 -12.73 24.48
C ASP A 257 -13.64 -13.51 23.97
N SER A 258 -14.71 -12.80 23.58
CA SER A 258 -15.99 -13.39 23.15
C SER A 258 -16.15 -13.48 21.63
N HIS A 259 -15.27 -12.82 20.87
CA HIS A 259 -15.33 -12.67 19.42
C HIS A 259 -14.01 -13.02 18.74
N HIS A 260 -14.06 -13.45 17.48
CA HIS A 260 -12.90 -13.86 16.70
C HIS A 260 -12.45 -12.75 15.74
N PHE A 261 -12.24 -11.54 16.26
CA PHE A 261 -11.74 -10.41 15.45
C PHE A 261 -10.41 -10.74 14.80
N ARG A 262 -10.28 -10.42 13.52
CA ARG A 262 -9.01 -10.62 12.79
C ARG A 262 -8.24 -9.34 12.59
N ILE A 263 -8.95 -8.26 12.29
CA ILE A 263 -8.41 -6.92 12.21
C ILE A 263 -9.20 -6.05 13.19
N ILE A 264 -8.46 -5.24 13.94
CA ILE A 264 -9.04 -4.15 14.73
C ILE A 264 -8.35 -2.86 14.27
N LEU A 265 -9.15 -1.88 13.86
CA LEU A 265 -8.68 -0.52 13.61
C LEU A 265 -9.01 0.33 14.83
N SER A 266 -7.97 0.80 15.53
CA SER A 266 -8.07 1.72 16.65
C SER A 266 -7.84 3.15 16.16
N TYR A 267 -8.91 3.92 15.96
CA TYR A 267 -8.83 5.28 15.47
C TYR A 267 -8.40 6.24 16.58
N HIS A 268 -7.34 6.98 16.26
CA HIS A 268 -6.71 8.03 17.03
C HIS A 268 -6.57 9.30 16.19
N SER A 269 -6.24 10.42 16.81
CA SER A 269 -5.69 11.57 16.10
C SER A 269 -4.57 12.22 16.92
N TYR A 270 -3.54 12.81 16.34
CA TYR A 270 -3.31 13.05 14.93
C TYR A 270 -1.90 12.62 14.55
N SER A 271 -1.64 12.48 13.24
CA SER A 271 -0.31 12.48 12.57
C SER A 271 -0.33 11.89 11.15
N GLN A 272 -1.48 11.40 10.66
CA GLN A 272 -1.63 10.70 9.38
C GLN A 272 -0.78 9.42 9.29
N LEU A 273 -0.96 8.50 10.23
CA LEU A 273 -0.16 7.28 10.37
C LEU A 273 -1.03 6.01 10.42
N TYR A 274 -0.48 4.92 9.90
CA TYR A 274 -0.93 3.55 10.19
C TYR A 274 0.11 2.87 11.09
N LEU A 275 -0.19 2.79 12.37
CA LEU A 275 0.69 2.22 13.38
C LEU A 275 0.33 0.76 13.65
N TYR A 276 1.35 -0.05 13.89
CA TYR A 276 1.19 -1.45 14.24
C TYR A 276 2.31 -1.89 15.20
N PRO A 277 2.17 -3.08 15.83
CA PRO A 277 3.15 -3.55 16.79
C PRO A 277 4.58 -3.70 16.23
N TRP A 278 5.62 -3.61 17.06
CA TRP A 278 5.54 -3.36 18.50
C TRP A 278 5.65 -1.87 18.86
N GLY A 279 4.84 -1.44 19.83
CA GLY A 279 4.95 -0.16 20.53
C GLY A 279 5.96 -0.21 21.69
N TYR A 280 6.01 -1.31 22.44
CA TYR A 280 6.87 -1.46 23.62
C TYR A 280 8.37 -1.57 23.34
N VAL A 281 8.75 -1.89 22.11
CA VAL A 281 10.14 -2.12 21.71
C VAL A 281 10.34 -1.81 20.23
N ALA A 282 11.50 -1.28 19.87
CA ALA A 282 11.92 -1.06 18.49
C ALA A 282 12.32 -2.37 17.79
N LYS A 283 11.34 -3.28 17.59
CA LYS A 283 11.52 -4.54 16.89
C LYS A 283 10.26 -4.85 16.07
N ASN A 284 10.43 -5.54 14.94
CA ASN A 284 9.31 -6.06 14.15
C ASN A 284 8.69 -7.31 14.81
N THR A 285 7.40 -7.50 14.58
CA THR A 285 6.69 -8.74 14.92
C THR A 285 7.14 -9.91 14.02
N PRO A 286 6.91 -11.17 14.42
CA PRO A 286 7.06 -12.31 13.53
C PRO A 286 6.24 -12.17 12.23
N ASP A 287 5.03 -11.61 12.32
CA ASP A 287 4.09 -11.44 11.20
C ASP A 287 4.15 -10.03 10.59
N ASN A 288 5.28 -9.32 10.70
CA ASN A 288 5.39 -7.92 10.29
C ASN A 288 5.08 -7.70 8.80
N TYR A 289 5.32 -8.71 7.96
CA TYR A 289 4.98 -8.64 6.54
C TYR A 289 3.47 -8.50 6.31
N VAL A 290 2.62 -9.07 7.19
CA VAL A 290 1.16 -8.92 7.13
C VAL A 290 0.77 -7.49 7.47
N PHE A 291 1.34 -6.94 8.55
CA PHE A 291 1.10 -5.54 8.94
C PHE A 291 1.52 -4.56 7.87
N VAL A 292 2.69 -4.74 7.26
CA VAL A 292 3.15 -3.92 6.13
C VAL A 292 2.19 -4.03 4.95
N ALA A 293 1.78 -5.24 4.56
CA ALA A 293 0.85 -5.42 3.43
C ALA A 293 -0.52 -4.77 3.68
N LEU A 294 -1.08 -4.93 4.88
CA LEU A 294 -2.35 -4.30 5.27
C LEU A 294 -2.24 -2.78 5.28
N ALA A 295 -1.20 -2.26 5.94
CA ALA A 295 -1.01 -0.82 6.11
C ALA A 295 -0.66 -0.12 4.79
N ASP A 296 0.18 -0.71 3.94
CA ASP A 296 0.49 -0.18 2.60
C ASP A 296 -0.75 -0.14 1.70
N SER A 297 -1.61 -1.17 1.78
CA SER A 297 -2.84 -1.23 1.00
C SER A 297 -3.85 -0.16 1.45
N MET A 298 -3.97 0.09 2.75
CA MET A 298 -4.78 1.19 3.27
C MET A 298 -4.17 2.55 2.92
N ALA A 299 -2.86 2.70 3.07
CA ALA A 299 -2.12 3.92 2.73
C ALA A 299 -2.18 4.28 1.24
N HIS A 300 -2.45 3.32 0.34
CA HIS A 300 -2.67 3.61 -1.07
C HIS A 300 -3.82 4.61 -1.30
N TYR A 301 -4.83 4.64 -0.43
CA TYR A 301 -6.00 5.50 -0.58
C TYR A 301 -5.79 6.93 -0.06
N ASN A 302 -5.04 7.11 1.03
CA ASN A 302 -4.92 8.40 1.71
C ASN A 302 -3.49 8.91 1.91
N GLY A 303 -2.47 8.11 1.57
CA GLY A 303 -1.07 8.48 1.67
C GLY A 303 -0.52 8.62 3.09
N TYR A 304 -1.21 8.06 4.09
CA TYR A 304 -0.73 8.01 5.47
C TYR A 304 0.54 7.18 5.57
N LEU A 305 1.41 7.47 6.53
CA LEU A 305 2.67 6.73 6.68
C LEU A 305 2.45 5.46 7.53
N PRO A 306 2.71 4.26 6.98
CA PRO A 306 2.68 3.03 7.75
C PRO A 306 3.98 2.81 8.53
N GLY A 307 3.90 2.24 9.73
CA GLY A 307 5.09 1.88 10.48
C GLY A 307 4.88 1.50 11.94
N ASN A 308 5.98 1.30 12.63
CA ASN A 308 6.04 1.04 14.07
C ASN A 308 7.26 1.78 14.67
N VAL A 309 7.59 1.47 15.93
CA VAL A 309 8.75 2.07 16.57
C VAL A 309 10.07 1.67 15.89
N ALA A 310 10.16 0.45 15.34
CA ALA A 310 11.36 -0.02 14.64
C ALA A 310 11.61 0.71 13.32
N SER A 311 10.54 1.12 12.61
CA SER A 311 10.66 1.95 11.40
C SER A 311 10.86 3.44 11.70
N GLY A 312 10.72 3.85 12.96
CA GLY A 312 10.80 5.26 13.37
C GLY A 312 9.56 6.08 13.01
N ALA A 313 8.44 5.42 12.70
CA ALA A 313 7.17 6.07 12.39
C ALA A 313 6.53 6.72 13.63
N ILE A 314 6.83 6.20 14.83
CA ILE A 314 6.32 6.69 16.10
C ILE A 314 7.34 6.47 17.23
N TYR A 315 7.01 6.91 18.44
CA TYR A 315 7.80 6.77 19.66
C TYR A 315 7.35 5.54 20.49
N LEU A 316 8.20 5.13 21.45
CA LEU A 316 7.91 4.01 22.35
C LEU A 316 6.65 4.25 23.19
N THR A 317 5.79 3.25 23.28
CA THR A 317 4.63 3.12 24.18
C THR A 317 4.80 1.88 25.05
N ASN A 318 3.91 1.58 25.99
CA ASN A 318 3.75 0.22 26.53
C ASN A 318 2.38 0.10 27.21
N GLY A 319 1.83 -1.12 27.21
CA GLY A 319 0.45 -1.36 27.63
C GLY A 319 -0.58 -0.77 26.66
N ASP A 320 -0.22 -0.59 25.38
CA ASP A 320 -1.13 -0.15 24.33
C ASP A 320 -1.96 -1.30 23.76
N SER A 321 -3.05 -0.93 23.08
CA SER A 321 -4.04 -1.83 22.52
C SER A 321 -3.46 -2.72 21.43
N ASP A 322 -2.67 -2.14 20.51
CA ASP A 322 -2.15 -2.81 19.33
C ASP A 322 -1.24 -3.97 19.73
N ASP A 323 -0.34 -3.70 20.67
CA ASP A 323 0.57 -4.70 21.23
C ASP A 323 -0.20 -5.83 21.93
N TRP A 324 -1.31 -5.53 22.60
CA TRP A 324 -2.14 -6.56 23.23
C TRP A 324 -2.99 -7.34 22.23
N PHE A 325 -3.58 -6.68 21.24
CA PHE A 325 -4.34 -7.31 20.16
C PHE A 325 -3.50 -8.39 19.46
N TYR A 326 -2.23 -8.10 19.17
CA TYR A 326 -1.35 -9.06 18.51
C TYR A 326 -0.61 -10.00 19.47
N GLY A 327 -0.11 -9.48 20.58
CA GLY A 327 0.84 -10.19 21.44
C GLY A 327 0.24 -11.18 22.42
N GLU A 328 -0.98 -10.92 22.90
CA GLU A 328 -1.71 -11.85 23.77
C GLU A 328 -2.48 -12.88 22.91
N GLN A 329 -2.16 -14.16 23.08
CA GLN A 329 -2.74 -15.26 22.28
C GLN A 329 -3.11 -16.48 23.15
N THR A 330 -3.02 -16.35 24.47
CA THR A 330 -3.36 -17.41 25.44
C THR A 330 -4.79 -17.30 25.90
N GLU A 331 -5.31 -16.09 26.08
CA GLU A 331 -6.70 -15.82 26.50
C GLU A 331 -7.64 -15.57 25.32
N LYS A 332 -7.11 -15.07 24.20
CA LYS A 332 -7.86 -14.73 22.99
C LYS A 332 -7.10 -15.16 21.72
N ASN A 333 -7.76 -15.06 20.57
CA ASN A 333 -7.12 -15.29 19.28
C ASN A 333 -6.08 -14.20 18.96
N LYS A 334 -5.19 -14.51 18.00
CA LYS A 334 -4.29 -13.51 17.41
C LYS A 334 -5.11 -12.51 16.60
N ILE A 335 -4.89 -11.22 16.83
CA ILE A 335 -5.57 -10.13 16.13
C ILE A 335 -4.53 -9.20 15.50
N PHE A 336 -4.69 -8.85 14.23
CA PHE A 336 -3.90 -7.83 13.57
C PHE A 336 -4.49 -6.44 13.88
N GLY A 337 -4.15 -5.91 15.05
CA GLY A 337 -4.54 -4.58 15.50
C GLY A 337 -3.66 -3.48 14.89
N LEU A 338 -4.28 -2.43 14.34
CA LEU A 338 -3.59 -1.24 13.86
C LEU A 338 -4.19 0.01 14.50
N THR A 339 -3.35 0.92 14.95
CA THR A 339 -3.75 2.29 15.29
C THR A 339 -3.74 3.16 14.03
N VAL A 340 -4.82 3.90 13.80
CA VAL A 340 -4.94 4.87 12.69
C VAL A 340 -4.92 6.27 13.27
N GLU A 341 -3.85 7.03 13.07
CA GLU A 341 -3.72 8.42 13.51
C GLU A 341 -4.23 9.35 12.41
N VAL A 342 -5.44 9.90 12.53
CA VAL A 342 -6.06 10.69 11.46
C VAL A 342 -5.73 12.17 11.53
N GLY A 343 -5.67 12.81 10.36
CA GLY A 343 -5.50 14.25 10.25
C GLY A 343 -4.25 14.80 10.93
N THR A 344 -4.25 16.11 11.18
CA THR A 344 -3.09 16.87 11.68
C THR A 344 -3.35 17.66 12.96
N SER A 345 -4.53 17.50 13.57
CA SER A 345 -4.87 18.12 14.86
C SER A 345 -5.94 17.33 15.62
N PHE A 346 -5.95 17.49 16.94
CA PHE A 346 -7.02 16.95 17.81
C PHE A 346 -8.38 17.59 17.57
N HIS A 347 -8.38 18.88 17.23
CA HIS A 347 -9.57 19.69 16.98
C HIS A 347 -9.48 20.31 15.58
N PRO A 348 -9.77 19.53 14.52
CA PRO A 348 -9.69 20.02 13.14
C PRO A 348 -10.83 21.01 12.86
N ASP A 349 -10.61 22.00 11.98
CA ASP A 349 -11.71 22.90 11.61
C ASP A 349 -12.95 22.11 11.16
N THR A 350 -14.17 22.58 11.44
CA THR A 350 -15.39 21.81 11.12
C THR A 350 -15.52 21.54 9.62
N THR A 351 -14.91 22.37 8.76
CA THR A 351 -14.80 22.12 7.31
C THR A 351 -13.95 20.90 6.95
N GLN A 352 -13.14 20.40 7.88
CA GLN A 352 -12.27 19.22 7.71
C GLN A 352 -12.92 17.92 8.17
N ILE A 353 -14.11 17.96 8.79
CA ILE A 353 -14.83 16.74 9.22
C ILE A 353 -15.07 15.82 8.02
N MET A 354 -15.78 16.30 7.00
CA MET A 354 -16.08 15.49 5.81
C MET A 354 -14.84 15.06 5.02
N PRO A 355 -13.84 15.93 4.76
CA PRO A 355 -12.58 15.49 4.15
C PRO A 355 -11.89 14.35 4.90
N GLN A 356 -11.78 14.43 6.24
CA GLN A 356 -11.13 13.39 7.05
C GLN A 356 -11.97 12.12 7.17
N ILE A 357 -13.29 12.22 7.11
CA ILE A 357 -14.17 11.06 6.96
C ILE A 357 -13.91 10.35 5.63
N LEU A 358 -13.95 11.10 4.52
CA LEU A 358 -13.89 10.52 3.17
C LEU A 358 -12.52 9.93 2.84
N GLU A 359 -11.42 10.49 3.36
CA GLU A 359 -10.09 9.90 3.19
C GLU A 359 -9.93 8.56 3.92
N ASN A 360 -10.76 8.28 4.93
CA ASN A 360 -10.73 7.03 5.71
C ASN A 360 -11.81 6.01 5.31
N LEU A 361 -12.76 6.39 4.44
CA LEU A 361 -13.82 5.50 3.97
C LEU A 361 -13.26 4.26 3.23
N TRP A 362 -12.43 4.47 2.20
CA TRP A 362 -11.89 3.37 1.40
C TRP A 362 -10.92 2.46 2.18
N PRO A 363 -10.03 3.00 3.04
CA PRO A 363 -9.27 2.18 3.98
C PRO A 363 -10.13 1.29 4.88
N ASN A 364 -11.23 1.82 5.44
CA ASN A 364 -12.15 1.03 6.28
C ASN A 364 -12.81 -0.09 5.49
N LEU A 365 -13.33 0.22 4.29
CA LEU A 365 -13.91 -0.78 3.39
C LEU A 365 -12.87 -1.85 2.99
N TYR A 366 -11.61 -1.47 2.81
CA TYR A 366 -10.52 -2.42 2.58
C TYR A 366 -10.26 -3.31 3.81
N ALA A 367 -10.22 -2.76 5.02
CA ALA A 367 -9.99 -3.54 6.24
C ALA A 367 -11.11 -4.56 6.49
N ILE A 368 -12.37 -4.15 6.28
CA ILE A 368 -13.54 -5.04 6.34
C ILE A 368 -13.44 -6.14 5.27
N TRP A 369 -12.97 -5.81 4.07
CA TRP A 369 -12.71 -6.83 3.06
C TRP A 369 -11.58 -7.79 3.46
N ALA A 370 -10.46 -7.26 3.98
CA ALA A 370 -9.22 -7.97 4.25
C ALA A 370 -9.30 -8.98 5.41
N VAL A 371 -10.31 -8.88 6.28
CA VAL A 371 -10.57 -9.95 7.27
C VAL A 371 -11.07 -11.24 6.62
N GLY A 372 -11.56 -11.18 5.37
CA GLY A 372 -11.99 -12.34 4.59
C GLY A 372 -10.96 -13.47 4.50
N GLU A 373 -11.43 -14.72 4.49
CA GLU A 373 -10.57 -15.89 4.20
C GLU A 373 -10.78 -16.42 2.79
N GLU A 374 -11.55 -15.70 1.97
CA GLU A 374 -11.74 -16.11 0.61
C GLU A 374 -10.44 -15.89 -0.19
N PRO A 375 -10.14 -16.75 -1.17
CA PRO A 375 -9.03 -16.53 -2.08
C PRO A 375 -9.00 -15.11 -2.65
N ILE A 376 -7.82 -14.51 -2.74
CA ILE A 376 -7.62 -13.23 -3.39
C ILE A 376 -7.48 -13.48 -4.88
N VAL A 377 -8.35 -12.88 -5.67
CA VAL A 377 -8.36 -12.99 -7.12
C VAL A 377 -8.10 -11.61 -7.70
N SER A 378 -7.08 -11.49 -8.53
CA SER A 378 -6.77 -10.25 -9.26
C SER A 378 -6.52 -10.57 -10.72
N VAL A 379 -7.38 -10.07 -11.60
CA VAL A 379 -7.20 -10.25 -13.03
C VAL A 379 -6.05 -9.37 -13.51
N LEU A 380 -5.12 -9.96 -14.26
CA LEU A 380 -4.09 -9.21 -14.95
C LEU A 380 -4.72 -8.54 -16.17
N HIS A 381 -4.27 -7.33 -16.52
CA HIS A 381 -4.84 -6.53 -17.60
C HIS A 381 -5.16 -7.38 -18.84
N VAL A 382 -6.44 -7.38 -19.23
CA VAL A 382 -6.94 -7.99 -20.46
C VAL A 382 -7.20 -6.84 -21.44
N PRO A 383 -6.36 -6.68 -22.47
CA PRO A 383 -6.59 -5.62 -23.44
C PRO A 383 -7.82 -5.94 -24.29
N ASN A 384 -8.42 -4.90 -24.88
CA ASN A 384 -9.29 -5.09 -26.03
C ASN A 384 -8.53 -5.83 -27.13
N THR A 385 -9.25 -6.50 -28.02
CA THR A 385 -8.63 -7.30 -29.08
C THR A 385 -9.42 -7.19 -30.36
N GLU A 386 -8.77 -7.38 -31.50
CA GLU A 386 -9.44 -7.33 -32.80
C GLU A 386 -9.58 -8.70 -33.46
N ASN A 387 -9.06 -9.73 -32.80
CA ASN A 387 -9.21 -11.11 -33.24
C ASN A 387 -10.63 -11.63 -32.94
N ALA A 388 -11.60 -11.37 -33.83
CA ALA A 388 -12.98 -11.86 -33.65
C ALA A 388 -13.13 -13.39 -33.47
N ASN A 389 -12.11 -14.16 -33.84
CA ASN A 389 -12.11 -15.63 -33.76
C ASN A 389 -11.56 -16.17 -32.43
N GLY A 390 -10.91 -15.33 -31.62
CA GLY A 390 -10.27 -15.74 -30.37
C GLY A 390 -9.23 -16.86 -30.57
N PRO A 391 -8.96 -17.69 -29.55
CA PRO A 391 -9.49 -17.60 -28.18
C PRO A 391 -8.87 -16.44 -27.39
N TYR A 392 -9.63 -15.84 -26.47
CA TYR A 392 -9.21 -14.68 -25.68
C TYR A 392 -8.65 -15.13 -24.33
N ARG A 393 -7.36 -14.94 -24.12
CA ARG A 393 -6.68 -15.43 -22.92
C ARG A 393 -6.85 -14.46 -21.75
N VAL A 394 -7.48 -14.91 -20.67
CA VAL A 394 -7.58 -14.18 -19.40
C VAL A 394 -6.63 -14.81 -18.40
N ARG A 395 -5.83 -13.97 -17.73
CA ARG A 395 -4.90 -14.39 -16.67
C ARG A 395 -5.33 -13.76 -15.35
N ALA A 396 -5.29 -14.51 -14.26
CA ALA A 396 -5.53 -14.00 -12.92
C ALA A 396 -4.42 -14.48 -11.98
N ARG A 397 -4.00 -13.59 -11.08
CA ARG A 397 -3.25 -13.96 -9.88
C ARG A 397 -4.24 -14.41 -8.81
N ILE A 398 -4.05 -15.62 -8.29
CA ILE A 398 -4.91 -16.22 -7.27
C ILE A 398 -4.04 -16.60 -6.07
N GLN A 399 -4.31 -15.98 -4.92
CA GLN A 399 -3.50 -16.10 -3.71
C GLN A 399 -4.38 -16.47 -2.51
N PRO A 400 -3.83 -17.12 -1.47
CA PRO A 400 -4.53 -17.28 -0.20
C PRO A 400 -4.83 -15.92 0.43
N ALA A 401 -5.76 -15.89 1.38
CA ALA A 401 -6.10 -14.68 2.12
C ALA A 401 -4.88 -14.11 2.89
N ILE A 402 -4.84 -12.77 3.04
CA ILE A 402 -3.70 -12.03 3.62
C ILE A 402 -3.46 -12.36 5.09
N THR A 403 -4.53 -12.54 5.87
CA THR A 403 -4.48 -12.54 7.33
C THR A 403 -4.21 -13.92 7.94
N LEU A 404 -4.29 -14.99 7.16
CA LEU A 404 -4.03 -16.35 7.64
C LEU A 404 -3.27 -17.16 6.57
N THR A 405 -1.93 -17.20 6.68
CA THR A 405 -1.10 -17.97 5.76
C THR A 405 -1.35 -19.48 5.84
N ASP A 406 -1.98 -19.98 6.90
CA ASP A 406 -2.02 -21.41 7.22
C ASP A 406 -3.42 -22.05 7.09
N SER A 407 -4.51 -21.28 6.98
CA SER A 407 -5.88 -21.83 6.90
C SER A 407 -6.53 -21.77 5.51
N CYS A 408 -6.17 -20.80 4.66
CA CYS A 408 -6.74 -20.71 3.30
C CYS A 408 -5.97 -21.62 2.32
N VAL A 409 -6.27 -22.91 2.34
CA VAL A 409 -5.72 -23.86 1.35
C VAL A 409 -6.51 -23.70 0.05
N LEU A 410 -5.84 -23.18 -0.98
CA LEU A 410 -6.41 -23.02 -2.32
C LEU A 410 -6.78 -24.37 -2.95
N ASP A 411 -7.89 -24.41 -3.69
CA ASP A 411 -8.33 -25.54 -4.51
C ASP A 411 -8.29 -25.18 -6.01
N PRO A 412 -7.15 -25.42 -6.69
CA PRO A 412 -7.00 -25.11 -8.11
C PRO A 412 -7.97 -25.85 -9.03
N GLU A 413 -8.56 -26.98 -8.59
CA GLU A 413 -9.55 -27.70 -9.38
C GLU A 413 -10.85 -26.90 -9.53
N ARG A 414 -11.05 -25.90 -8.67
CA ARG A 414 -12.24 -25.05 -8.65
C ARG A 414 -11.98 -23.62 -9.10
N PHE A 415 -10.91 -23.36 -9.84
CA PHE A 415 -10.66 -22.02 -10.39
C PHE A 415 -11.33 -21.89 -11.76
N PHE A 416 -12.24 -20.92 -11.90
CA PHE A 416 -13.05 -20.77 -13.12
C PHE A 416 -13.04 -19.34 -13.63
N LEU A 417 -12.90 -19.22 -14.95
CA LEU A 417 -13.26 -18.04 -15.71
C LEU A 417 -14.69 -18.22 -16.21
N HIS A 418 -15.57 -17.32 -15.80
CA HIS A 418 -16.95 -17.24 -16.28
C HIS A 418 -17.04 -16.13 -17.30
N TYR A 419 -17.69 -16.37 -18.43
CA TYR A 419 -17.77 -15.38 -19.52
C TYR A 419 -19.17 -15.33 -20.13
N SER A 420 -19.47 -14.19 -20.74
CA SER A 420 -20.73 -13.93 -21.42
C SER A 420 -20.51 -12.95 -22.58
N PHE A 421 -21.26 -13.12 -23.66
CA PHE A 421 -21.25 -12.18 -24.79
C PHE A 421 -22.49 -11.27 -24.86
N ASP A 422 -23.46 -11.48 -23.99
CA ASP A 422 -24.70 -10.71 -23.88
C ASP A 422 -24.89 -10.11 -22.47
N GLY A 423 -24.04 -10.48 -21.51
CA GLY A 423 -24.13 -10.08 -20.11
C GLY A 423 -25.22 -10.83 -19.33
N ALA A 424 -25.89 -11.81 -19.93
CA ALA A 424 -27.04 -12.51 -19.36
C ALA A 424 -26.84 -14.03 -19.30
N THR A 425 -26.27 -14.62 -20.35
CA THR A 425 -26.00 -16.07 -20.45
C THR A 425 -24.52 -16.32 -20.16
N TRP A 426 -24.23 -17.19 -19.20
CA TRP A 426 -22.88 -17.42 -18.68
C TRP A 426 -22.40 -18.84 -18.95
N ASP A 427 -21.19 -18.95 -19.48
CA ASP A 427 -20.42 -20.19 -19.61
C ASP A 427 -19.18 -20.13 -18.70
N SER A 428 -18.60 -21.29 -18.38
CA SER A 428 -17.43 -21.38 -17.48
C SER A 428 -16.32 -22.24 -18.09
N VAL A 429 -15.06 -21.81 -17.92
CA VAL A 429 -13.86 -22.57 -18.29
C VAL A 429 -12.95 -22.66 -17.08
N GLN A 430 -12.47 -23.86 -16.77
CA GLN A 430 -11.51 -24.06 -15.69
C GLN A 430 -10.17 -23.39 -16.04
N MET A 431 -9.56 -22.71 -15.07
CA MET A 431 -8.26 -22.08 -15.20
C MET A 431 -7.14 -23.07 -14.89
N ALA A 432 -6.05 -22.97 -15.65
CA ALA A 432 -4.84 -23.79 -15.46
C ALA A 432 -3.66 -22.94 -14.98
N ALA A 433 -2.77 -23.54 -14.19
CA ALA A 433 -1.54 -22.88 -13.75
C ALA A 433 -0.65 -22.48 -14.94
N THR A 434 0.07 -21.37 -14.79
CA THR A 434 1.08 -20.90 -15.76
C THR A 434 2.50 -21.04 -15.19
N ASP A 435 3.52 -20.72 -15.98
CA ASP A 435 4.92 -20.70 -15.52
C ASP A 435 5.19 -19.60 -14.46
N SER A 436 4.26 -18.66 -14.28
CA SER A 436 4.35 -17.61 -13.26
C SER A 436 3.67 -18.04 -11.97
N VAL A 437 4.36 -17.87 -10.85
CA VAL A 437 3.85 -18.18 -9.49
C VAL A 437 2.52 -17.47 -9.23
N ASP A 438 1.56 -18.24 -8.70
CA ASP A 438 0.18 -17.85 -8.39
C ASP A 438 -0.65 -17.37 -9.59
N VAL A 439 -0.17 -17.51 -10.83
CA VAL A 439 -0.90 -17.05 -12.00
C VAL A 439 -1.54 -18.22 -12.74
N TYR A 440 -2.84 -18.11 -12.93
CA TYR A 440 -3.67 -19.07 -13.64
C TYR A 440 -4.24 -18.41 -14.90
N ALA A 441 -4.55 -19.21 -15.91
CA ALA A 441 -5.11 -18.72 -17.16
C ALA A 441 -6.19 -19.67 -17.70
N ALA A 442 -7.21 -19.09 -18.29
CA ALA A 442 -8.16 -19.77 -19.16
C ALA A 442 -8.33 -18.96 -20.45
N SER A 443 -9.05 -19.50 -21.42
CA SER A 443 -9.37 -18.73 -22.63
C SER A 443 -10.84 -18.82 -22.96
N VAL A 444 -11.42 -17.65 -23.26
CA VAL A 444 -12.78 -17.55 -23.79
C VAL A 444 -12.75 -17.95 -25.27
N PRO A 445 -13.59 -18.89 -25.72
CA PRO A 445 -13.67 -19.23 -27.13
C PRO A 445 -14.17 -18.02 -27.93
N GLY A 446 -13.60 -17.73 -29.09
CA GLY A 446 -14.15 -16.68 -29.96
C GLY A 446 -15.43 -17.14 -30.66
N ARG A 447 -16.24 -16.18 -31.10
CA ARG A 447 -17.52 -16.43 -31.79
C ARG A 447 -17.55 -15.92 -33.24
N GLY A 448 -16.41 -15.44 -33.75
CA GLY A 448 -16.30 -14.87 -35.10
C GLY A 448 -17.02 -13.54 -35.27
N SER A 449 -17.35 -12.84 -34.18
CA SER A 449 -18.03 -11.55 -34.23
C SER A 449 -17.53 -10.60 -33.14
N MET A 450 -17.61 -9.31 -33.45
CA MET A 450 -17.23 -8.21 -32.56
C MET A 450 -18.26 -7.98 -31.46
N GLY A 451 -17.87 -7.22 -30.45
CA GLY A 451 -18.69 -6.83 -29.31
C GLY A 451 -18.00 -7.04 -27.97
N PRO A 452 -18.66 -6.65 -26.87
CA PRO A 452 -18.14 -6.87 -25.54
C PRO A 452 -18.09 -8.35 -25.19
N VAL A 453 -17.06 -8.71 -24.43
CA VAL A 453 -16.97 -9.96 -23.69
C VAL A 453 -16.96 -9.59 -22.22
N TYR A 454 -18.02 -9.96 -21.51
CA TYR A 454 -18.12 -9.81 -20.07
C TYR A 454 -17.53 -11.04 -19.41
N PHE A 455 -16.86 -10.87 -18.28
CA PHE A 455 -16.29 -11.98 -17.55
C PHE A 455 -16.14 -11.70 -16.06
N TYR A 456 -16.01 -12.77 -15.29
CA TYR A 456 -15.55 -12.74 -13.92
C TYR A 456 -14.78 -14.01 -13.61
N VAL A 457 -13.93 -13.98 -12.58
CA VAL A 457 -13.13 -15.12 -12.16
C VAL A 457 -13.55 -15.52 -10.75
N THR A 458 -13.70 -16.81 -10.49
CA THR A 458 -13.91 -17.35 -9.13
C THR A 458 -12.79 -18.32 -8.77
N ALA A 459 -12.36 -18.27 -7.51
CA ALA A 459 -11.39 -19.17 -6.93
C ALA A 459 -11.90 -19.68 -5.60
N TRP A 460 -11.68 -20.97 -5.32
CA TRP A 460 -12.17 -21.59 -4.09
C TRP A 460 -11.03 -22.11 -3.23
N SER A 461 -11.29 -22.14 -1.94
CA SER A 461 -10.48 -22.87 -0.97
C SER A 461 -11.07 -24.28 -0.76
N VAL A 462 -10.24 -25.20 -0.27
CA VAL A 462 -10.62 -26.60 0.01
C VAL A 462 -11.75 -26.69 1.02
N ASP A 463 -11.84 -25.76 1.97
CA ASP A 463 -12.91 -25.67 2.96
C ASP A 463 -14.16 -24.92 2.46
N GLY A 464 -14.19 -24.56 1.18
CA GLY A 464 -15.40 -24.12 0.50
C GLY A 464 -15.63 -22.62 0.45
N ARG A 465 -14.65 -21.78 0.82
CA ARG A 465 -14.79 -20.32 0.66
C ARG A 465 -14.47 -19.88 -0.76
N CYS A 466 -15.26 -18.95 -1.32
CA CYS A 466 -15.15 -18.48 -2.70
C CYS A 466 -14.70 -17.02 -2.77
N GLY A 467 -13.58 -16.77 -3.44
CA GLY A 467 -13.12 -15.44 -3.82
C GLY A 467 -13.42 -15.17 -5.29
N ALA A 468 -13.62 -13.90 -5.65
CA ALA A 468 -13.93 -13.54 -7.03
C ALA A 468 -13.33 -12.21 -7.49
N TRP A 469 -13.26 -12.02 -8.81
CA TRP A 469 -12.96 -10.76 -9.49
C TRP A 469 -13.94 -10.49 -10.63
N PRO A 470 -14.49 -9.25 -10.75
CA PRO A 470 -14.47 -8.23 -9.71
C PRO A 470 -15.35 -8.67 -8.54
N ARG A 471 -15.23 -8.03 -7.38
CA ARG A 471 -16.16 -8.30 -6.27
C ARG A 471 -17.35 -7.34 -6.36
N PRO A 472 -18.59 -7.81 -6.15
CA PRO A 472 -19.01 -9.18 -5.85
C PRO A 472 -19.58 -9.92 -7.06
N ALA A 473 -18.74 -10.54 -7.90
CA ALA A 473 -19.26 -11.40 -8.97
C ALA A 473 -20.13 -12.53 -8.40
N PRO A 474 -21.27 -12.87 -9.06
CA PRO A 474 -21.69 -12.42 -10.40
C PRO A 474 -22.46 -11.09 -10.44
N ALA A 475 -22.72 -10.42 -9.31
CA ALA A 475 -23.42 -9.13 -9.30
C ALA A 475 -22.58 -7.97 -9.88
N ALA A 476 -21.26 -8.13 -9.91
CA ALA A 476 -20.34 -7.27 -10.67
C ALA A 476 -19.52 -8.11 -11.66
N VAL A 477 -19.25 -7.56 -12.84
CA VAL A 477 -18.50 -8.22 -13.91
C VAL A 477 -17.54 -7.25 -14.57
N ASP A 478 -16.43 -7.77 -15.08
CA ASP A 478 -15.45 -7.02 -15.87
C ASP A 478 -15.73 -7.24 -17.37
N SER A 479 -15.11 -6.46 -18.24
CA SER A 479 -15.27 -6.63 -19.69
C SER A 479 -14.09 -6.13 -20.51
N PHE A 480 -13.90 -6.74 -21.66
CA PHE A 480 -13.06 -6.20 -22.75
C PHE A 480 -13.86 -6.19 -24.05
N LEU A 481 -13.43 -5.37 -25.01
CA LEU A 481 -14.06 -5.24 -26.31
C LEU A 481 -13.32 -6.03 -27.37
N VAL A 482 -14.09 -6.74 -28.19
CA VAL A 482 -13.63 -7.26 -29.48
C VAL A 482 -14.03 -6.27 -30.56
N THR A 483 -13.08 -5.58 -31.20
CA THR A 483 -13.36 -4.45 -32.11
C THR A 483 -12.53 -4.48 -33.41
N GLU A 484 -12.66 -3.45 -34.27
CA GLU A 484 -11.85 -3.30 -35.51
C GLU A 484 -10.48 -2.70 -35.20
N ASP A 485 -9.44 -3.22 -35.86
CA ASP A 485 -8.05 -2.78 -35.67
C ASP A 485 -7.76 -1.49 -36.43
N LEU A 486 -7.61 -0.40 -35.69
CA LEU A 486 -7.18 0.90 -36.20
C LEU A 486 -5.86 1.36 -35.59
N VAL A 487 -5.16 0.51 -34.83
CA VAL A 487 -3.97 0.89 -34.06
C VAL A 487 -2.73 0.33 -34.72
N ALA A 488 -1.76 1.19 -35.02
CA ALA A 488 -0.50 0.76 -35.63
C ALA A 488 0.46 0.12 -34.61
N PRO A 489 1.38 -0.76 -35.06
CA PRO A 489 2.39 -1.37 -34.19
C PRO A 489 3.23 -0.37 -33.40
N THR A 490 3.73 -0.78 -32.23
CA THR A 490 4.75 0.00 -31.51
C THR A 490 6.15 -0.40 -31.96
N ILE A 491 6.97 0.59 -32.33
CA ILE A 491 8.38 0.41 -32.73
C ILE A 491 9.30 0.97 -31.64
N SER A 492 10.16 0.13 -31.07
CA SER A 492 11.22 0.53 -30.14
C SER A 492 12.60 0.28 -30.75
N HIS A 493 13.40 1.33 -30.87
CA HIS A 493 14.73 1.30 -31.50
C HIS A 493 15.66 2.33 -30.86
N ASN A 494 16.92 1.95 -30.65
CA ASN A 494 17.99 2.87 -30.25
C ASN A 494 18.69 3.39 -31.52
N PRO A 495 18.74 4.72 -31.76
CA PRO A 495 19.42 5.28 -32.92
C PRO A 495 20.86 4.78 -33.05
N LEU A 496 21.29 4.51 -34.27
CA LEU A 496 22.67 4.10 -34.53
C LEU A 496 23.63 5.24 -34.18
N PRO A 497 24.74 4.96 -33.50
CA PRO A 497 25.81 5.95 -33.37
C PRO A 497 26.49 6.18 -34.72
N ASP A 498 27.30 7.24 -34.81
CA ASP A 498 28.21 7.47 -35.95
C ASP A 498 28.98 6.19 -36.29
N GLN A 499 29.19 5.91 -37.57
CA GLN A 499 29.74 4.64 -38.05
C GLN A 499 31.10 4.83 -38.72
N SER A 500 31.88 3.75 -38.74
CA SER A 500 33.20 3.74 -39.37
C SER A 500 33.11 3.56 -40.89
N VAL A 501 33.92 4.33 -41.62
CA VAL A 501 34.15 4.15 -43.07
C VAL A 501 34.67 2.75 -43.44
N TYR A 502 35.16 1.96 -42.47
CA TYR A 502 35.68 0.61 -42.74
C TYR A 502 34.65 -0.52 -42.62
N SER A 503 33.41 -0.26 -42.18
CA SER A 503 32.40 -1.33 -41.97
C SER A 503 31.62 -1.70 -43.24
N GLY A 504 31.18 -0.71 -44.03
CA GLY A 504 30.37 -0.90 -45.25
C GLY A 504 28.98 -1.53 -45.05
N ALA A 505 28.69 -2.08 -43.87
CA ALA A 505 27.42 -2.69 -43.46
C ALA A 505 27.05 -2.24 -42.04
N TYR A 506 25.81 -1.77 -41.86
CA TYR A 506 25.33 -1.17 -40.61
C TYR A 506 24.02 -1.84 -40.19
N LYS A 507 24.02 -2.51 -39.03
CA LYS A 507 22.88 -3.28 -38.54
C LYS A 507 21.88 -2.39 -37.82
N VAL A 508 20.61 -2.44 -38.24
CA VAL A 508 19.47 -1.77 -37.60
C VAL A 508 18.69 -2.83 -36.84
N VAL A 509 18.46 -2.62 -35.54
CA VAL A 509 17.78 -3.57 -34.63
C VAL A 509 16.61 -2.87 -33.96
N ALA A 510 15.40 -3.42 -34.08
CA ALA A 510 14.20 -2.90 -33.43
C ALA A 510 13.42 -3.99 -32.68
N ARG A 511 12.66 -3.60 -31.66
CA ARG A 511 11.61 -4.43 -31.05
C ARG A 511 10.26 -3.89 -31.52
N LEU A 512 9.43 -4.80 -32.03
CA LEU A 512 8.12 -4.49 -32.59
C LEU A 512 7.06 -5.22 -31.75
N TYR A 513 6.01 -4.51 -31.37
CA TYR A 513 4.90 -5.06 -30.59
C TYR A 513 3.58 -4.65 -31.21
N ASP A 514 2.70 -5.63 -31.39
CA ASP A 514 1.36 -5.48 -31.93
C ASP A 514 0.51 -6.65 -31.43
N ASP A 515 -0.77 -6.43 -31.16
CA ASP A 515 -1.71 -7.43 -30.64
C ASP A 515 -2.31 -8.31 -31.75
N SER A 516 -2.39 -7.81 -32.99
CA SER A 516 -2.73 -8.60 -34.17
C SER A 516 -1.51 -9.34 -34.77
N GLY A 517 -0.31 -8.88 -34.41
CA GLY A 517 0.98 -9.42 -34.86
C GLY A 517 1.62 -8.57 -35.95
N ILE A 518 2.86 -8.87 -36.34
CA ILE A 518 3.60 -8.11 -37.36
C ILE A 518 3.59 -8.89 -38.69
N ASP A 519 3.00 -8.30 -39.73
CA ASP A 519 3.05 -8.83 -41.10
C ASP A 519 4.40 -8.55 -41.75
N SER A 520 4.82 -7.28 -41.73
CA SER A 520 6.04 -6.84 -42.41
C SER A 520 6.73 -5.68 -41.70
N ALA A 521 8.05 -5.65 -41.79
CA ALA A 521 8.88 -4.58 -41.25
C ALA A 521 10.08 -4.30 -42.14
N TRP A 522 10.47 -3.04 -42.28
CA TRP A 522 11.61 -2.62 -43.11
C TRP A 522 12.24 -1.33 -42.60
N VAL A 523 13.47 -1.08 -43.02
CA VAL A 523 14.15 0.19 -42.84
C VAL A 523 14.29 0.90 -44.18
N GLU A 524 13.89 2.15 -44.24
CA GLU A 524 14.20 3.05 -45.35
C GLU A 524 15.40 3.92 -44.99
N TYR A 525 16.35 4.11 -45.90
CA TYR A 525 17.53 4.95 -45.67
C TYR A 525 17.93 5.76 -46.92
N TRP A 526 18.58 6.90 -46.70
CA TRP A 526 19.08 7.80 -47.74
C TRP A 526 20.27 8.62 -47.23
N LEU A 527 21.01 9.22 -48.16
CA LEU A 527 22.09 10.18 -47.89
C LEU A 527 21.65 11.55 -48.43
N ASP A 528 22.17 11.94 -49.60
CA ASP A 528 21.68 13.05 -50.43
C ASP A 528 21.19 12.51 -51.77
N GLY A 529 20.00 11.88 -51.79
CA GLY A 529 19.51 11.23 -53.01
C GLY A 529 18.33 10.27 -52.81
N PRO A 530 18.22 9.21 -53.64
CA PRO A 530 17.09 8.30 -53.59
C PRO A 530 17.01 7.53 -52.27
N VAL A 531 15.80 7.21 -51.86
CA VAL A 531 15.51 6.39 -50.68
C VAL A 531 15.59 4.91 -51.06
N PHE A 532 16.28 4.12 -50.25
CA PHE A 532 16.41 2.67 -50.38
C PHE A 532 15.69 1.98 -49.23
N ALA A 533 15.14 0.79 -49.46
CA ALA A 533 14.45 0.00 -48.43
C ALA A 533 15.10 -1.38 -48.25
N VAL A 534 15.21 -1.82 -47.01
CA VAL A 534 15.76 -3.13 -46.63
C VAL A 534 14.80 -3.80 -45.64
N PRO A 535 14.43 -5.08 -45.84
CA PRO A 535 13.56 -5.78 -44.90
C PRO A 535 14.23 -5.94 -43.52
N LEU A 536 13.43 -5.87 -42.46
CA LEU A 536 13.81 -6.32 -41.13
C LEU A 536 13.28 -7.74 -40.91
N VAL A 537 14.16 -8.68 -40.61
CA VAL A 537 13.82 -10.08 -40.39
C VAL A 537 13.82 -10.37 -38.90
N ARG A 538 12.84 -11.15 -38.42
CA ARG A 538 12.73 -11.53 -37.01
C ARG A 538 13.88 -12.45 -36.60
N GLU A 539 14.63 -12.04 -35.58
CA GLU A 539 15.70 -12.77 -34.91
C GLU A 539 15.43 -12.75 -33.39
N GLY A 540 14.83 -13.84 -32.87
CA GLY A 540 14.38 -13.92 -31.47
C GLY A 540 13.28 -12.89 -31.15
N ASP A 541 13.55 -12.04 -30.16
CA ASP A 541 12.66 -10.96 -29.72
C ASP A 541 12.89 -9.63 -30.47
N THR A 542 13.73 -9.64 -31.52
CA THR A 542 14.07 -8.44 -32.29
C THR A 542 13.87 -8.63 -33.79
N PHE A 543 13.81 -7.51 -34.51
CA PHE A 543 13.77 -7.42 -35.97
C PHE A 543 15.03 -6.72 -36.46
N VAL A 544 15.77 -7.38 -37.37
CA VAL A 544 17.12 -6.99 -37.78
C VAL A 544 17.21 -6.81 -39.30
N GLY A 545 17.81 -5.71 -39.74
CA GLY A 545 18.16 -5.46 -41.14
C GLY A 545 19.52 -4.79 -41.26
N THR A 546 20.07 -4.74 -42.47
CA THR A 546 21.43 -4.23 -42.71
C THR A 546 21.44 -3.22 -43.83
N ILE A 547 21.78 -1.97 -43.50
CA ILE A 547 22.09 -0.92 -44.48
C ILE A 547 23.48 -1.20 -45.04
N ARG A 548 23.65 -1.18 -46.36
CA ARG A 548 24.96 -1.39 -47.01
C ARG A 548 25.33 -0.20 -47.87
N LEU A 549 26.52 0.35 -47.65
CA LEU A 549 27.11 1.42 -48.47
C LEU A 549 28.37 0.89 -49.13
N ASN A 550 28.52 1.13 -50.43
CA ASN A 550 29.66 0.63 -51.19
C ASN A 550 30.10 1.61 -52.31
N PRO A 551 31.23 2.34 -52.15
CA PRO A 551 32.00 2.48 -50.91
C PRO A 551 31.31 3.44 -49.92
N PRO A 552 31.47 3.26 -48.60
CA PRO A 552 31.13 4.31 -47.64
C PRO A 552 32.14 5.47 -47.74
N VAL A 553 31.68 6.71 -47.58
CA VAL A 553 32.55 7.91 -47.67
C VAL A 553 32.53 8.66 -46.35
N ALA A 554 33.71 8.96 -45.80
CA ALA A 554 33.83 9.74 -44.57
C ALA A 554 33.30 11.17 -44.76
N GLY A 555 32.51 11.64 -43.80
CA GLY A 555 31.81 12.94 -43.82
C GLY A 555 30.35 12.85 -44.25
N GLU A 556 29.90 11.74 -44.84
CA GLU A 556 28.49 11.57 -45.23
C GLU A 556 27.58 11.35 -44.01
N THR A 557 26.34 11.84 -44.10
CA THR A 557 25.28 11.56 -43.12
C THR A 557 24.27 10.61 -43.73
N VAL A 558 23.99 9.51 -43.06
CA VAL A 558 22.94 8.57 -43.44
C VAL A 558 21.71 8.86 -42.59
N HIS A 559 20.59 9.11 -43.25
CA HIS A 559 19.28 9.24 -42.63
C HIS A 559 18.49 7.95 -42.81
N TYR A 560 17.69 7.56 -41.80
CA TYR A 560 16.85 6.37 -41.92
C TYR A 560 15.58 6.42 -41.06
N ARG A 561 14.61 5.60 -41.44
CA ARG A 561 13.32 5.36 -40.76
C ARG A 561 13.01 3.88 -40.72
N ILE A 562 12.35 3.45 -39.66
CA ILE A 562 11.88 2.07 -39.49
C ILE A 562 10.37 2.06 -39.65
N TYR A 563 9.88 1.11 -40.43
CA TYR A 563 8.47 0.88 -40.67
C TYR A 563 8.07 -0.51 -40.17
N ALA A 564 6.89 -0.59 -39.59
CA ALA A 564 6.26 -1.85 -39.19
C ALA A 564 4.78 -1.81 -39.56
N ARG A 565 4.30 -2.90 -40.15
CA ARG A 565 2.91 -3.10 -40.53
C ARG A 565 2.37 -4.30 -39.77
N ASP A 566 1.20 -4.10 -39.18
CA ASP A 566 0.51 -5.17 -38.47
C ASP A 566 -0.05 -6.24 -39.43
N ALA A 567 -0.52 -7.35 -38.86
CA ALA A 567 -1.15 -8.45 -39.59
C ALA A 567 -2.67 -8.29 -39.71
N SER A 568 -3.21 -7.12 -39.38
CA SER A 568 -4.63 -6.85 -39.39
C SER A 568 -5.19 -6.73 -40.80
N ALA A 569 -6.51 -6.78 -40.94
CA ALA A 569 -7.18 -6.55 -42.21
C ALA A 569 -6.98 -5.11 -42.72
N HIS A 570 -6.73 -4.16 -41.82
CA HIS A 570 -6.48 -2.75 -42.14
C HIS A 570 -5.01 -2.47 -42.45
N GLN A 571 -4.09 -3.35 -42.06
CA GLN A 571 -2.65 -3.22 -42.31
C GLN A 571 -2.10 -1.89 -41.77
N ASN A 572 -2.35 -1.59 -40.49
CA ASN A 572 -1.96 -0.32 -39.92
C ASN A 572 -0.43 -0.17 -39.89
N LEU A 573 0.05 1.03 -40.20
CA LEU A 573 1.46 1.29 -40.45
C LEU A 573 2.04 2.21 -39.37
N ALA A 574 3.09 1.75 -38.72
CA ALA A 574 3.91 2.54 -37.81
C ALA A 574 5.22 2.97 -38.46
N VAL A 575 5.71 4.15 -38.07
CA VAL A 575 7.01 4.69 -38.49
C VAL A 575 7.78 5.24 -37.29
N ALA A 576 9.09 4.95 -37.24
CA ALA A 576 10.01 5.48 -36.24
C ALA A 576 11.26 6.11 -36.90
N PRO A 577 11.64 7.35 -36.54
CA PRO A 577 10.90 8.23 -35.64
C PRO A 577 9.59 8.71 -36.30
N ARG A 578 8.62 9.13 -35.48
CA ARG A 578 7.32 9.62 -35.96
C ARG A 578 7.47 10.82 -36.90
N ASP A 579 8.38 11.71 -36.55
CA ASP A 579 8.74 12.91 -37.31
C ASP A 579 10.24 12.91 -37.62
N GLY A 580 10.63 13.44 -38.78
CA GLY A 580 12.04 13.52 -39.17
C GLY A 580 12.64 12.16 -39.54
N ALA A 581 13.90 11.91 -39.19
CA ALA A 581 14.61 10.67 -39.43
C ALA A 581 15.65 10.47 -38.33
N TYR A 582 16.04 9.22 -38.06
CA TYR A 582 17.29 8.99 -37.36
C TYR A 582 18.46 9.32 -38.29
N GLU A 583 19.60 9.72 -37.73
CA GLU A 583 20.80 10.00 -38.50
C GLU A 583 22.05 9.47 -37.82
N PHE A 584 23.03 9.07 -38.63
CA PHE A 584 24.39 8.79 -38.18
C PHE A 584 25.39 9.25 -39.24
N ARG A 585 26.57 9.69 -38.82
CA ARG A 585 27.64 10.12 -39.73
C ARG A 585 28.61 8.99 -40.00
N ILE A 586 29.12 8.92 -41.22
CA ILE A 586 30.28 8.09 -41.55
C ILE A 586 31.52 8.89 -41.20
N LEU A 587 32.35 8.38 -40.31
CA LEU A 587 33.58 9.04 -39.89
C LEU A 587 34.79 8.16 -40.23
N ASP A 588 35.93 8.81 -40.46
CA ASP A 588 37.21 8.10 -40.64
C ASP A 588 37.82 7.78 -39.27
N TYR A 589 37.30 6.73 -38.67
CA TYR A 589 37.84 6.16 -37.44
C TYR A 589 37.68 4.65 -37.45
N ARG A 590 38.57 3.95 -36.75
CA ARG A 590 38.47 2.50 -36.58
C ARG A 590 37.74 2.19 -35.27
N ILE A 591 36.70 1.38 -35.36
CA ILE A 591 36.06 0.75 -34.21
C ILE A 591 36.66 -0.64 -34.11
N PHE A 592 37.29 -0.95 -32.98
CA PHE A 592 37.75 -2.30 -32.68
C PHE A 592 36.62 -3.03 -31.96
N ASP A 593 36.16 -4.12 -32.54
CA ASP A 593 35.17 -5.01 -31.93
C ASP A 593 35.88 -6.05 -31.05
N LEU A 594 35.55 -6.05 -29.76
CA LEU A 594 36.11 -7.00 -28.79
C LEU A 594 35.67 -8.44 -29.03
N GLU A 595 34.71 -8.69 -29.91
CA GLU A 595 34.29 -10.05 -30.27
C GLU A 595 35.14 -10.66 -31.38
N SER A 596 35.59 -9.85 -32.34
CA SER A 596 36.10 -10.34 -33.63
C SER A 596 37.45 -9.77 -34.09
N ASP A 597 37.95 -8.68 -33.49
CA ASP A 597 39.13 -8.00 -34.00
C ASP A 597 40.45 -8.59 -33.48
N SER A 598 41.22 -9.19 -34.41
CA SER A 598 42.50 -9.85 -34.14
C SER A 598 43.66 -8.92 -33.77
N LEU A 599 43.49 -7.60 -33.92
CA LEU A 599 44.53 -6.60 -33.63
C LEU A 599 44.75 -6.34 -32.13
N LEU A 600 43.87 -6.85 -31.26
CA LEU A 600 43.95 -6.68 -29.81
C LEU A 600 44.56 -7.89 -29.07
N GLN A 601 45.33 -8.77 -29.72
CA GLN A 601 45.93 -9.95 -29.07
C GLN A 601 46.82 -9.59 -27.85
N PRO A 602 46.84 -10.42 -26.79
CA PRO A 602 47.64 -10.14 -25.59
C PRO A 602 49.14 -10.17 -25.91
N VAL A 603 49.88 -9.22 -25.33
CA VAL A 603 51.35 -9.31 -25.33
C VAL A 603 51.75 -10.47 -24.41
N SER A 604 52.59 -11.39 -24.88
CA SER A 604 53.01 -12.56 -24.10
C SER A 604 53.63 -12.14 -22.76
N GLY A 605 53.13 -12.70 -21.65
CA GLY A 605 53.68 -12.48 -20.30
C GLY A 605 52.88 -11.52 -19.40
N THR A 606 51.63 -11.20 -19.73
CA THR A 606 50.69 -10.50 -18.84
C THR A 606 49.65 -11.45 -18.23
N ASP A 607 49.07 -11.06 -17.10
CA ASP A 607 48.01 -11.81 -16.40
C ASP A 607 46.62 -11.62 -17.05
N TRP A 608 46.53 -10.95 -18.21
CA TRP A 608 45.27 -10.61 -18.89
C TRP A 608 44.87 -11.66 -19.94
N GLU A 609 43.63 -12.14 -19.85
CA GLU A 609 43.01 -13.12 -20.73
C GLU A 609 41.88 -12.47 -21.56
N TRP A 610 41.62 -13.02 -22.75
CA TRP A 610 40.50 -12.61 -23.62
C TRP A 610 39.64 -13.80 -24.01
N GLY A 611 38.33 -13.71 -23.76
CA GLY A 611 37.40 -14.80 -24.04
C GLY A 611 36.06 -14.67 -23.32
N VAL A 612 35.25 -15.73 -23.37
CA VAL A 612 33.92 -15.76 -22.72
C VAL A 612 34.09 -16.10 -21.23
N PRO A 613 33.61 -15.26 -20.31
CA PRO A 613 33.76 -15.53 -18.88
C PRO A 613 32.90 -16.73 -18.48
N THR A 614 33.50 -17.70 -17.80
CA THR A 614 32.80 -18.91 -17.32
C THR A 614 32.39 -18.82 -15.84
N SER A 615 32.87 -17.78 -15.14
CA SER A 615 32.49 -17.43 -13.77
C SER A 615 32.28 -15.91 -13.61
N GLY A 616 31.66 -15.46 -12.50
CA GLY A 616 31.27 -14.06 -12.33
C GLY A 616 29.91 -13.72 -12.97
N PRO A 617 29.68 -12.52 -13.52
CA PRO A 617 28.38 -12.12 -14.09
C PRO A 617 27.94 -12.96 -15.30
N ARG A 618 28.82 -13.80 -15.89
CA ARG A 618 28.56 -14.73 -17.02
C ARG A 618 28.02 -14.08 -18.31
N VAL A 619 27.85 -12.76 -18.33
CA VAL A 619 27.45 -11.95 -19.48
C VAL A 619 28.28 -10.67 -19.50
N ALA A 620 28.74 -10.29 -20.70
CA ALA A 620 29.39 -9.02 -20.95
C ALA A 620 28.34 -7.90 -21.08
N HIS A 621 28.76 -6.64 -20.88
CA HIS A 621 27.89 -5.50 -21.12
C HIS A 621 27.43 -5.40 -22.59
N SER A 622 28.31 -5.80 -23.52
CA SER A 622 28.02 -6.00 -24.94
C SER A 622 28.81 -7.20 -25.45
N GLY A 623 28.20 -8.03 -26.32
CA GLY A 623 28.86 -9.23 -26.88
C GLY A 623 28.93 -10.42 -25.92
N SER A 624 29.91 -11.30 -26.14
CA SER A 624 30.13 -12.54 -25.39
C SER A 624 31.55 -12.65 -24.81
N ARG A 625 32.53 -11.91 -25.36
CA ARG A 625 33.94 -11.95 -24.97
C ARG A 625 34.34 -10.70 -24.20
N VAL A 626 35.23 -10.87 -23.23
CA VAL A 626 35.76 -9.79 -22.39
C VAL A 626 37.26 -9.94 -22.20
N TRP A 627 37.89 -8.85 -21.78
CA TRP A 627 39.23 -8.87 -21.17
C TRP A 627 39.10 -9.00 -19.66
N ALA A 628 39.79 -9.97 -19.05
CA ALA A 628 39.78 -10.21 -17.62
C ALA A 628 41.09 -10.85 -17.19
N THR A 629 41.55 -10.65 -15.95
CA THR A 629 42.74 -11.36 -15.45
C THR A 629 42.45 -12.76 -14.94
N LYS A 630 41.17 -13.16 -14.95
CA LYS A 630 40.72 -14.51 -14.63
C LYS A 630 39.33 -14.80 -15.21
N LEU A 631 39.24 -15.35 -16.43
CA LEU A 631 37.95 -15.63 -17.09
C LEU A 631 37.13 -16.73 -16.39
N ASP A 632 37.79 -17.63 -15.66
CA ASP A 632 37.18 -18.80 -15.02
C ASP A 632 37.05 -18.72 -13.49
N GLY A 633 37.35 -17.56 -12.88
CA GLY A 633 37.41 -17.44 -11.42
C GLY A 633 36.84 -16.15 -10.82
N LYS A 634 36.70 -16.14 -9.48
CA LYS A 634 36.24 -14.98 -8.70
C LYS A 634 37.41 -14.10 -8.25
N TYR A 635 37.16 -12.79 -8.17
CA TYR A 635 38.06 -11.82 -7.56
C TYR A 635 37.84 -11.73 -6.04
N SER A 636 38.87 -11.39 -5.28
CA SER A 636 38.73 -10.99 -3.88
C SER A 636 38.09 -9.60 -3.76
N ASN A 637 37.39 -9.33 -2.64
CA ASN A 637 36.89 -7.97 -2.36
C ASN A 637 38.04 -6.95 -2.42
N ASN A 638 37.80 -5.83 -3.11
CA ASN A 638 38.76 -4.72 -3.33
C ASN A 638 39.99 -5.05 -4.19
N ALA A 639 39.90 -6.03 -5.11
CA ALA A 639 40.95 -6.25 -6.11
C ALA A 639 40.90 -5.17 -7.21
N ASP A 640 42.06 -4.59 -7.54
CA ASP A 640 42.24 -3.61 -8.62
C ASP A 640 43.34 -4.09 -9.58
N ASP A 641 43.10 -3.97 -10.88
CA ASP A 641 44.07 -4.28 -11.95
C ASP A 641 43.95 -3.24 -13.08
N ARG A 642 44.95 -3.16 -13.97
CA ARG A 642 44.99 -2.20 -15.08
C ARG A 642 45.48 -2.83 -16.37
N LEU A 643 44.66 -2.73 -17.42
CA LEU A 643 45.02 -3.06 -18.80
C LEU A 643 45.61 -1.81 -19.48
N ASN A 644 46.84 -1.90 -19.99
CA ASN A 644 47.44 -0.85 -20.80
C ASN A 644 47.36 -1.23 -22.28
N THR A 645 46.63 -0.45 -23.07
CA THR A 645 46.56 -0.62 -24.53
C THR A 645 47.84 -0.09 -25.20
N PRO A 646 48.22 -0.59 -26.38
CA PRO A 646 49.31 0.00 -27.15
C PRO A 646 49.06 1.50 -27.41
N PRO A 647 50.12 2.33 -27.53
CA PRO A 647 49.95 3.74 -27.90
C PRO A 647 49.21 3.85 -29.22
N ILE A 648 48.09 4.58 -29.22
CA ILE A 648 47.33 4.88 -30.43
C ILE A 648 48.09 5.98 -31.19
N ASP A 649 48.68 5.66 -32.35
CA ASP A 649 49.34 6.66 -33.18
C ASP A 649 48.30 7.45 -34.00
N LEU A 650 47.96 8.64 -33.49
CA LEU A 650 47.02 9.56 -34.14
C LEU A 650 47.61 10.29 -35.36
N ARG A 651 48.87 10.02 -35.75
CA ARG A 651 49.56 10.72 -36.85
C ARG A 651 49.53 9.96 -38.19
N ALA A 652 48.83 8.83 -38.25
CA ALA A 652 48.53 8.12 -39.50
C ALA A 652 47.02 8.18 -39.86
N ALA A 653 46.32 9.20 -39.35
CA ALA A 653 45.00 9.64 -39.81
C ALA A 653 45.16 10.61 -40.98
#